data_AF-A0A9E5W9F5-F1
#
_entry.id   AF-A0A9E5W9F5-F1
#
_cell.length_a   1.000
_cell.length_b   1.000
_cell.length_c   1.000
_cell.angle_alpha   90.00
_cell.angle_beta   90.00
_cell.angle_gamma   90.00
#
_symmetry.space_group_name_H-M   'P 1'
#
loop_
_entity.id
_entity.type
_entity.pdbx_description
1 polymer ?
#
loop_
_entity_poly.entity_id
_entity_poly.type
_entity_poly.pdbx_seq_one_letter_code
_entity_poly.pdbx_strand_id
1 'polypeptide(L)'
;MIDLEEYHPDDYKLRDIKAAKKEVDEIVDIILKPTEEISLETREEISKKTVRNFRDHINKGFLDYRKSVTEATGFAVTEWTGKGSILVDALDRQFLDLLGGFGLYSYGIRHPKIVAAVKAQLDRSPQYSQEMLDPLRAQLAKILALLTPGKIQYGFFSNSGTEAVEGAMKLAKLHTGRKGFISMLKGFHGKTLGSLSLMGKKMFRQPLLPLLDGIRQAPFGDLVALEHELSSARAVGDDIAAVVVEPVQGEAGAIVPPDEFLPGVRELCDHYGVLLIVDEVQTGFGRTGRIFGVDHWDVKPDIMCFGKALGGGVVPMSAFMATPEIWKCMEPNPFIHTTTTGGNPLACASALAAISVLLEEDLAGQAKKKGEYVLDKLGELKERYPGVLAHKRGLGLLLGMEFHTDGIGYKVASGLFSRGVITAGTLTNAKNIRFEPALNVPWGILDESLNRIEDVFKSIELPKGRKSEHLYTGQVLHVDLTQKKVQSKTIPQDLRKQYIGGWGLGVKYLYDLIDPKVDPLSQDNAFVIMTGPVCGTLVPTSSRTSLVSKSPKTGTIFESNIGGAFGPELKFAGYDGIVVTGKSDTPVYLRIENNKVSLEDASPIMGKGIFETEKWLKNQINFEAKTLSIGPAGENLIDFACVGSESYRQMGRGGGGALFGSKNLKAIAVRGTGGVQVNGIGAFYEKVSEHTQGNLLTDDNLWAYHHGTSLLVDVTNEMGIHPTRNFSKGVSKGRKNLNSDAIDDVKIGDRSCASCPMGCGKFTLVNGTQLEGPEYETLCLGGSNCEVDDLEAVMKFNRLCDDYGLDTMSTGNIIGLAMDITESGLYDYGIRFGDKEQYLSLVEEIATRSTQRGKDLALGAQKLGEKHGAQDKAAHVKNLEMPAYDPRGNYGMALGYATSERGACHLRSFTLFEEEPFKVREMARAVMENQNNNAVKWSMGLCDFWGTVDTSIMADFLTKGLGRKISARDLEKSGERIWNLTRLFNLKAGFTADQDTLSEKLMNKALENGPWEGRKFDQKVLGQMKTLLYHLRGWDQEGQPCREKLAELDL
;
A
#
# COMPACT_ATOMS: atom_id res chain seq x y z
N MET A 1 -0.09 -23.71 -12.72
CA MET A 1 -0.42 -22.36 -13.19
C MET A 1 -0.98 -22.50 -14.59
N ILE A 2 -2.23 -22.09 -14.81
CA ILE A 2 -2.77 -21.98 -16.16
C ILE A 2 -2.06 -20.79 -16.78
N ASP A 3 -1.41 -21.01 -17.93
CA ASP A 3 -0.64 -20.00 -18.64
C ASP A 3 -1.56 -18.83 -19.03
N LEU A 4 -1.36 -17.66 -18.42
CA LEU A 4 -2.20 -16.47 -18.58
C LEU A 4 -1.58 -15.42 -19.51
N GLU A 5 -0.40 -15.71 -20.09
CA GLU A 5 0.43 -14.71 -20.77
C GLU A 5 0.43 -14.76 -22.31
N GLU A 6 -0.16 -15.76 -22.95
CA GLU A 6 -0.31 -15.74 -24.41
C GLU A 6 -1.73 -15.33 -24.82
N TYR A 7 -1.93 -14.07 -25.23
CA TYR A 7 -2.55 -13.68 -26.53
C TYR A 7 -2.74 -12.15 -26.68
N HIS A 8 -2.41 -11.64 -27.87
CA HIS A 8 -2.54 -10.25 -28.34
C HIS A 8 -3.98 -9.92 -28.81
N PRO A 9 -4.53 -8.72 -28.54
CA PRO A 9 -5.87 -8.32 -28.99
C PRO A 9 -5.81 -7.52 -30.29
N ASP A 10 -5.68 -8.17 -31.44
CA ASP A 10 -5.87 -7.49 -32.76
C ASP A 10 -6.76 -8.27 -33.76
N ASP A 11 -7.32 -9.42 -33.38
CA ASP A 11 -8.21 -10.21 -34.25
C ASP A 11 -9.64 -10.28 -33.69
N TYR A 12 -10.34 -9.15 -33.64
CA TYR A 12 -11.81 -9.21 -33.60
C TYR A 12 -12.31 -9.66 -34.99
N LYS A 13 -12.41 -10.98 -35.16
CA LYS A 13 -13.05 -11.56 -36.36
C LYS A 13 -14.46 -10.98 -36.54
N LEU A 14 -14.81 -10.70 -37.80
CA LEU A 14 -16.17 -10.38 -38.22
C LEU A 14 -17.17 -11.45 -37.74
N ARG A 15 -18.47 -11.10 -37.65
CA ARG A 15 -19.59 -12.00 -37.27
C ARG A 15 -19.45 -13.40 -37.92
N ASP A 16 -19.14 -14.43 -37.14
CA ASP A 16 -19.04 -15.83 -37.59
C ASP A 16 -20.25 -16.66 -37.13
N ILE A 17 -21.28 -16.69 -37.97
CA ILE A 17 -22.53 -17.41 -37.69
C ILE A 17 -22.30 -18.94 -37.65
N LYS A 18 -21.36 -19.47 -38.45
CA LYS A 18 -21.13 -20.92 -38.52
C LYS A 18 -20.44 -21.42 -37.26
N ALA A 19 -19.41 -20.71 -36.79
CA ALA A 19 -18.76 -21.01 -35.52
C ALA A 19 -19.73 -20.87 -34.34
N ALA A 20 -20.52 -19.79 -34.32
CA ALA A 20 -21.54 -19.60 -33.28
C ALA A 20 -22.58 -20.75 -33.27
N LYS A 21 -23.08 -21.17 -34.44
CA LYS A 21 -24.00 -22.31 -34.53
C LYS A 21 -23.36 -23.59 -33.99
N LYS A 22 -22.12 -23.89 -34.36
CA LYS A 22 -21.41 -25.09 -33.90
C LYS A 22 -21.26 -25.10 -32.37
N GLU A 23 -20.78 -24.01 -31.77
CA GLU A 23 -20.64 -23.90 -30.31
C GLU A 23 -21.99 -24.01 -29.59
N VAL A 24 -23.06 -23.42 -30.15
CA VAL A 24 -24.41 -23.53 -29.58
C VAL A 24 -24.94 -24.96 -29.66
N ASP A 25 -24.81 -25.63 -30.82
CA ASP A 25 -25.25 -27.02 -30.99
C ASP A 25 -24.52 -27.95 -30.00
N GLU A 26 -23.19 -27.79 -29.85
CA GLU A 26 -22.39 -28.56 -28.88
C GLU A 26 -22.88 -28.39 -27.43
N ILE A 27 -23.13 -27.15 -26.99
CA ILE A 27 -23.57 -26.88 -25.62
C ILE A 27 -25.02 -27.32 -25.39
N VAL A 28 -25.91 -27.17 -26.37
CA VAL A 28 -27.30 -27.66 -26.26
C VAL A 28 -27.33 -29.18 -26.14
N ASP A 29 -26.52 -29.89 -26.92
CA ASP A 29 -26.40 -31.35 -26.83
C ASP A 29 -25.89 -31.78 -25.44
N ILE A 30 -25.01 -30.99 -24.82
CA ILE A 30 -24.55 -31.23 -23.43
C ILE A 30 -25.68 -30.99 -22.43
N ILE A 31 -26.46 -29.91 -22.56
CA ILE A 31 -27.58 -29.58 -21.65
C ILE A 31 -28.68 -30.66 -21.69
N LEU A 32 -28.93 -31.25 -22.86
CA LEU A 32 -29.97 -32.26 -23.05
C LEU A 32 -29.58 -33.65 -22.51
N LYS A 33 -28.28 -33.93 -22.34
CA LYS A 33 -27.82 -35.21 -21.80
C LYS A 33 -28.02 -35.29 -20.28
N PRO A 34 -28.46 -36.44 -19.75
CA PRO A 34 -28.38 -36.71 -18.32
C PRO A 34 -26.95 -36.51 -17.82
N THR A 35 -26.81 -35.94 -16.63
CA THR A 35 -25.49 -35.60 -16.09
C THR A 35 -24.57 -36.82 -15.98
N GLU A 36 -25.15 -37.99 -15.69
CA GLU A 36 -24.45 -39.26 -15.54
C GLU A 36 -23.92 -39.81 -16.87
N GLU A 37 -24.44 -39.34 -18.00
CA GLU A 37 -24.07 -39.78 -19.35
C GLU A 37 -22.97 -38.90 -19.99
N ILE A 38 -22.53 -37.84 -19.30
CA ILE A 38 -21.50 -36.92 -19.80
C ILE A 38 -20.13 -37.40 -19.32
N SER A 39 -19.24 -37.74 -20.26
CA SER A 39 -17.90 -38.26 -19.96
C SER A 39 -17.06 -37.26 -19.13
N LEU A 40 -16.12 -37.77 -18.33
CA LEU A 40 -15.19 -36.93 -17.56
C LEU A 40 -14.38 -36.00 -18.47
N GLU A 41 -13.92 -36.50 -19.62
CA GLU A 41 -13.17 -35.72 -20.61
C GLU A 41 -13.98 -34.51 -21.11
N THR A 42 -15.27 -34.71 -21.39
CA THR A 42 -16.17 -33.61 -21.77
C THR A 42 -16.31 -32.58 -20.65
N ARG A 43 -16.42 -33.03 -19.39
CA ARG A 43 -16.57 -32.13 -18.23
C ARG A 43 -15.30 -31.33 -17.93
N GLU A 44 -14.12 -31.94 -18.10
CA GLU A 44 -12.84 -31.23 -18.02
C GLU A 44 -12.73 -30.14 -19.11
N GLU A 45 -13.15 -30.45 -20.34
CA GLU A 45 -13.13 -29.48 -21.43
C GLU A 45 -14.10 -28.32 -21.17
N ILE A 46 -15.29 -28.59 -20.61
CA ILE A 46 -16.22 -27.54 -20.16
C ILE A 46 -15.55 -26.65 -19.11
N SER A 47 -14.84 -27.21 -18.14
CA SER A 47 -14.13 -26.43 -17.12
C SER A 47 -13.08 -25.50 -17.73
N LYS A 48 -12.25 -26.02 -18.65
CA LYS A 48 -11.25 -25.23 -19.38
C LYS A 48 -11.88 -24.13 -20.24
N LYS A 49 -12.90 -24.48 -21.06
CA LYS A 49 -13.65 -23.54 -21.89
C LYS A 49 -14.29 -22.44 -21.03
N THR A 50 -14.82 -22.78 -19.85
CA THR A 50 -15.42 -21.80 -18.94
C THR A 50 -14.41 -20.75 -18.49
N VAL A 51 -13.22 -21.15 -18.04
CA VAL A 51 -12.16 -20.19 -17.64
C VAL A 51 -11.77 -19.31 -18.82
N ARG A 52 -11.56 -19.91 -20.00
CA ARG A 52 -11.23 -19.17 -21.23
C ARG A 52 -12.31 -18.16 -21.60
N ASN A 53 -13.57 -18.56 -21.61
CA ASN A 53 -14.69 -17.70 -22.00
C ASN A 53 -14.92 -16.58 -20.98
N PHE A 54 -14.68 -16.81 -19.68
CA PHE A 54 -14.72 -15.73 -18.69
C PHE A 54 -13.59 -14.71 -18.91
N ARG A 55 -12.38 -15.19 -19.23
CA ARG A 55 -11.23 -14.34 -19.57
C ARG A 55 -11.50 -13.49 -20.81
N ASP A 56 -11.99 -14.13 -21.87
CA ASP A 56 -12.01 -13.57 -23.22
C ASP A 56 -13.33 -12.85 -23.56
N HIS A 57 -14.43 -13.19 -22.88
CA HIS A 57 -15.78 -12.74 -23.25
C HIS A 57 -16.62 -12.18 -22.10
N ILE A 58 -16.17 -12.28 -20.84
CA ILE A 58 -16.84 -11.66 -19.69
C ILE A 58 -15.98 -10.54 -19.11
N ASN A 59 -14.91 -10.89 -18.39
CA ASN A 59 -13.94 -9.97 -17.80
C ASN A 59 -12.83 -10.79 -17.12
N LYS A 60 -11.58 -10.67 -17.60
CA LYS A 60 -10.40 -11.36 -17.02
C LYS A 60 -10.24 -11.13 -15.51
N GLY A 61 -10.52 -9.92 -15.02
CA GLY A 61 -10.40 -9.58 -13.60
C GLY A 61 -11.33 -10.38 -12.67
N PHE A 62 -12.40 -11.01 -13.20
CA PHE A 62 -13.20 -11.95 -12.40
C PHE A 62 -12.38 -13.17 -11.96
N LEU A 63 -11.44 -13.63 -12.80
CA LEU A 63 -10.64 -14.81 -12.52
C LEU A 63 -9.62 -14.55 -11.41
N ASP A 64 -9.07 -13.34 -11.36
CA ASP A 64 -8.05 -12.95 -10.37
C ASP A 64 -8.60 -12.88 -8.94
N TYR A 65 -9.91 -12.64 -8.78
CA TYR A 65 -10.56 -12.49 -7.47
C TYR A 65 -11.33 -13.74 -7.01
N ARG A 66 -11.61 -14.69 -7.90
CA ARG A 66 -12.46 -15.86 -7.59
C ARG A 66 -11.64 -17.01 -7.04
N LYS A 67 -11.90 -17.39 -5.79
CA LYS A 67 -11.32 -18.59 -5.15
C LYS A 67 -11.50 -19.88 -5.96
N SER A 68 -12.60 -20.00 -6.70
CA SER A 68 -12.86 -21.13 -7.59
C SER A 68 -11.80 -21.28 -8.70
N VAL A 69 -11.00 -20.26 -8.93
CA VAL A 69 -9.90 -20.26 -9.91
C VAL A 69 -8.55 -20.14 -9.19
N THR A 70 -8.41 -19.21 -8.24
CA THR A 70 -7.12 -18.91 -7.59
C THR A 70 -6.70 -19.91 -6.52
N GLU A 71 -7.65 -20.58 -5.86
CA GLU A 71 -7.39 -21.50 -4.74
C GLU A 71 -7.70 -22.96 -5.10
N ALA A 72 -8.12 -23.22 -6.35
CA ALA A 72 -8.43 -24.57 -6.80
C ALA A 72 -7.15 -25.34 -7.14
N THR A 73 -6.94 -26.49 -6.50
CA THR A 73 -5.82 -27.37 -6.80
C THR A 73 -6.11 -28.18 -8.07
N GLY A 74 -5.49 -27.82 -9.20
CA GLY A 74 -5.63 -28.51 -10.49
C GLY A 74 -6.47 -27.71 -11.48
N PHE A 75 -7.80 -27.94 -11.48
CA PHE A 75 -8.76 -27.28 -12.37
C PHE A 75 -9.66 -26.30 -11.64
N ALA A 76 -10.10 -25.26 -12.35
CA ALA A 76 -11.11 -24.34 -11.84
C ALA A 76 -12.38 -25.07 -11.39
N VAL A 77 -12.97 -24.63 -10.28
CA VAL A 77 -14.24 -25.13 -9.76
C VAL A 77 -15.36 -24.50 -10.57
N THR A 78 -16.07 -25.33 -11.34
CA THR A 78 -17.17 -24.92 -12.21
C THR A 78 -18.47 -25.56 -11.75
N GLU A 79 -19.44 -24.73 -11.37
CA GLU A 79 -20.77 -25.19 -10.92
C GLU A 79 -21.41 -26.14 -11.94
N TRP A 80 -22.01 -27.23 -11.47
CA TRP A 80 -22.54 -28.27 -12.34
C TRP A 80 -23.88 -28.80 -11.84
N THR A 81 -23.91 -29.39 -10.65
CA THR A 81 -25.15 -29.86 -10.02
C THR A 81 -25.23 -29.48 -8.55
N GLY A 82 -26.40 -29.68 -7.95
CA GLY A 82 -26.58 -29.48 -6.52
C GLY A 82 -27.91 -30.04 -6.04
N LYS A 83 -27.98 -30.32 -4.74
CA LYS A 83 -29.18 -30.83 -4.05
C LYS A 83 -29.13 -30.47 -2.58
N GLY A 84 -30.20 -29.87 -2.06
CA GLY A 84 -30.27 -29.49 -0.65
C GLY A 84 -29.18 -28.46 -0.30
N SER A 85 -28.25 -28.82 0.58
CA SER A 85 -27.15 -27.96 1.03
C SER A 85 -25.79 -28.33 0.42
N ILE A 86 -25.78 -29.09 -0.69
CA ILE A 86 -24.56 -29.56 -1.35
C ILE A 86 -24.56 -29.09 -2.80
N LEU A 87 -23.45 -28.47 -3.20
CA LEU A 87 -23.09 -28.19 -4.59
C LEU A 87 -22.03 -29.17 -5.05
N VAL A 88 -22.10 -29.58 -6.32
CA VAL A 88 -21.13 -30.46 -6.95
C VAL A 88 -20.66 -29.78 -8.23
N ASP A 89 -19.35 -29.72 -8.39
CA ASP A 89 -18.75 -29.12 -9.57
C ASP A 89 -18.66 -30.12 -10.74
N ALA A 90 -18.16 -29.66 -11.90
CA ALA A 90 -18.10 -30.50 -13.10
C ALA A 90 -17.18 -31.72 -12.95
N LEU A 91 -16.27 -31.71 -11.97
CA LEU A 91 -15.29 -32.77 -11.70
C LEU A 91 -15.65 -33.58 -10.44
N ASP A 92 -16.93 -33.59 -10.06
CA ASP A 92 -17.48 -34.35 -8.95
C ASP A 92 -16.98 -33.93 -7.55
N ARG A 93 -16.35 -32.76 -7.43
CA ARG A 93 -15.96 -32.18 -6.14
C ARG A 93 -17.19 -31.64 -5.42
N GLN A 94 -17.41 -32.09 -4.19
CA GLN A 94 -18.57 -31.69 -3.39
C GLN A 94 -18.22 -30.54 -2.45
N PHE A 95 -19.16 -29.61 -2.32
CA PHE A 95 -19.06 -28.43 -1.48
C PHE A 95 -20.31 -28.27 -0.60
N LEU A 96 -20.10 -28.02 0.69
CA LEU A 96 -21.15 -27.60 1.61
C LEU A 96 -21.49 -26.13 1.33
N ASP A 97 -22.76 -25.85 1.05
CA ASP A 97 -23.22 -24.51 0.74
C ASP A 97 -23.66 -23.75 2.01
N LEU A 98 -22.75 -22.91 2.51
CA LEU A 98 -23.03 -21.93 3.57
C LEU A 98 -23.22 -20.52 3.02
N LEU A 99 -23.15 -20.36 1.70
CA LEU A 99 -23.39 -19.12 0.98
C LEU A 99 -24.87 -18.97 0.61
N GLY A 100 -25.60 -20.08 0.45
CA GLY A 100 -27.02 -20.10 0.10
C GLY A 100 -27.34 -19.35 -1.19
N GLY A 101 -26.38 -19.25 -2.13
CA GLY A 101 -26.52 -18.43 -3.33
C GLY A 101 -26.81 -16.95 -3.05
N PHE A 102 -26.15 -16.35 -2.04
CA PHE A 102 -26.43 -14.98 -1.56
C PHE A 102 -27.87 -14.79 -1.05
N GLY A 103 -28.44 -15.85 -0.43
CA GLY A 103 -29.79 -15.89 0.12
C GLY A 103 -30.86 -16.45 -0.83
N LEU A 104 -30.49 -16.86 -2.05
CA LEU A 104 -31.37 -17.47 -3.05
C LEU A 104 -31.87 -18.87 -2.62
N TYR A 105 -30.99 -19.71 -2.05
CA TYR A 105 -31.26 -21.12 -1.77
C TYR A 105 -31.83 -21.38 -0.37
N SER A 106 -32.73 -20.52 0.11
CA SER A 106 -33.40 -20.70 1.42
C SER A 106 -34.11 -22.05 1.57
N TYR A 107 -34.58 -22.65 0.49
CA TYR A 107 -35.30 -23.94 0.51
C TYR A 107 -34.39 -25.15 0.23
N GLY A 108 -33.09 -24.90 0.08
CA GLY A 108 -32.14 -25.85 -0.48
C GLY A 108 -32.20 -25.89 -2.01
N ILE A 109 -31.10 -26.32 -2.61
CA ILE A 109 -30.95 -26.43 -4.05
C ILE A 109 -31.91 -27.51 -4.58
N ARG A 110 -32.75 -27.15 -5.54
CA ARG A 110 -33.70 -28.05 -6.23
C ARG A 110 -34.68 -28.76 -5.29
N HIS A 111 -35.36 -28.02 -4.41
CA HIS A 111 -36.39 -28.59 -3.55
C HIS A 111 -37.43 -29.38 -4.38
N PRO A 112 -37.73 -30.66 -4.07
CA PRO A 112 -38.52 -31.53 -4.95
C PRO A 112 -39.91 -30.97 -5.29
N LYS A 113 -40.60 -30.40 -4.30
CA LYS A 113 -41.94 -29.81 -4.49
C LYS A 113 -41.92 -28.58 -5.40
N ILE A 114 -40.91 -27.73 -5.26
CA ILE A 114 -40.77 -26.50 -6.05
C ILE A 114 -40.42 -26.85 -7.50
N VAL A 115 -39.44 -27.75 -7.69
CA VAL A 115 -39.06 -28.22 -9.03
C VAL A 115 -40.23 -28.92 -9.73
N ALA A 116 -41.01 -29.73 -9.02
CA ALA A 116 -42.20 -30.37 -9.57
C ALA A 116 -43.24 -29.35 -10.04
N ALA A 117 -43.51 -28.30 -9.24
CA ALA A 117 -44.44 -27.23 -9.62
C ALA A 117 -43.96 -26.46 -10.85
N VAL A 118 -42.66 -26.14 -10.92
CA VAL A 118 -42.05 -25.46 -12.08
C VAL A 118 -42.14 -26.32 -13.34
N LYS A 119 -41.81 -27.62 -13.26
CA LYS A 119 -41.97 -28.56 -14.39
C LYS A 119 -43.42 -28.66 -14.87
N ALA A 120 -44.35 -28.85 -13.94
CA ALA A 120 -45.77 -28.92 -14.27
C ALA A 120 -46.31 -27.63 -14.93
N GLN A 121 -45.76 -26.47 -14.56
CA GLN A 121 -46.11 -25.21 -15.20
C GLN A 121 -45.41 -25.02 -16.56
N LEU A 122 -44.16 -25.49 -16.71
CA LEU A 122 -43.43 -25.49 -17.97
C LEU A 122 -44.20 -26.25 -19.06
N ASP A 123 -44.80 -27.39 -18.72
CA ASP A 123 -45.62 -28.20 -19.62
C ASP A 123 -46.96 -27.53 -20.02
N ARG A 124 -47.38 -26.48 -19.29
CA ARG A 124 -48.58 -25.69 -19.61
C ARG A 124 -48.25 -24.46 -20.43
N SER A 125 -47.52 -23.52 -19.80
CA SER A 125 -46.99 -22.34 -20.46
C SER A 125 -45.91 -21.71 -19.57
N PRO A 126 -44.67 -21.53 -20.08
CA PRO A 126 -43.59 -20.89 -19.33
C PRO A 126 -43.79 -19.38 -19.20
N GLN A 127 -44.56 -18.78 -20.11
CA GLN A 127 -44.77 -17.33 -20.21
C GLN A 127 -46.25 -16.99 -20.38
N TYR A 128 -46.56 -15.71 -20.24
CA TYR A 128 -47.91 -15.16 -20.37
C TYR A 128 -47.96 -14.23 -21.59
N SER A 129 -49.15 -14.06 -22.19
CA SER A 129 -49.30 -13.24 -23.40
C SER A 129 -49.27 -11.73 -23.14
N GLN A 130 -49.21 -11.31 -21.87
CA GLN A 130 -49.45 -9.94 -21.39
C GLN A 130 -50.89 -9.44 -21.55
N GLU A 131 -51.61 -9.95 -22.55
CA GLU A 131 -53.01 -9.59 -22.81
C GLU A 131 -54.01 -10.34 -21.91
N MET A 132 -53.78 -11.63 -21.67
CA MET A 132 -54.65 -12.45 -20.83
C MET A 132 -54.28 -12.33 -19.35
N LEU A 133 -55.29 -12.36 -18.48
CA LEU A 133 -55.10 -12.38 -17.03
C LEU A 133 -54.44 -13.69 -16.60
N ASP A 134 -53.31 -13.60 -15.90
CA ASP A 134 -52.56 -14.75 -15.37
C ASP A 134 -53.10 -15.17 -13.99
N PRO A 135 -53.69 -16.38 -13.86
CA PRO A 135 -54.26 -16.84 -12.60
C PRO A 135 -53.21 -17.06 -11.51
N LEU A 136 -51.98 -17.46 -11.86
CA LEU A 136 -50.94 -17.73 -10.86
C LEU A 136 -50.39 -16.44 -10.26
N ARG A 137 -50.22 -15.40 -11.09
CA ARG A 137 -49.83 -14.07 -10.60
C ARG A 137 -50.88 -13.47 -9.68
N ALA A 138 -52.16 -13.56 -10.06
CA ALA A 138 -53.25 -13.07 -9.22
C ALA A 138 -53.29 -13.81 -7.86
N GLN A 139 -53.14 -15.13 -7.88
CA GLN A 139 -53.15 -15.94 -6.66
C GLN A 139 -51.93 -15.69 -5.78
N LEU A 140 -50.74 -15.52 -6.37
CA LEU A 140 -49.53 -15.16 -5.64
C LEU A 140 -49.66 -13.79 -4.97
N ALA A 141 -50.19 -12.79 -5.68
CA ALA A 141 -50.42 -11.45 -5.10
C ALA A 141 -51.33 -11.53 -3.87
N LYS A 142 -52.42 -12.31 -3.96
CA LYS A 142 -53.33 -12.55 -2.84
C LYS A 142 -52.63 -13.24 -1.66
N ILE A 143 -51.81 -14.26 -1.92
CA ILE A 143 -51.10 -14.99 -0.85
C ILE A 143 -50.07 -14.09 -0.18
N LEU A 144 -49.31 -13.30 -0.94
CA LEU A 144 -48.38 -12.34 -0.35
C LEU A 144 -49.11 -11.30 0.50
N ALA A 145 -50.24 -10.76 0.03
CA ALA A 145 -51.07 -9.83 0.82
C ALA A 145 -51.57 -10.44 2.14
N LEU A 146 -51.86 -11.75 2.16
CA LEU A 146 -52.23 -12.47 3.40
C LEU A 146 -51.06 -12.66 4.36
N LEU A 147 -49.83 -12.67 3.87
CA LEU A 147 -48.63 -12.87 4.67
C LEU A 147 -48.05 -11.56 5.19
N THR A 148 -48.08 -10.50 4.38
CA THR A 148 -47.47 -9.22 4.74
C THR A 148 -48.14 -8.57 5.96
N PRO A 149 -47.38 -7.96 6.87
CA PRO A 149 -47.95 -7.27 8.02
C PRO A 149 -48.75 -6.03 7.63
N GLY A 150 -49.65 -5.61 8.52
CA GLY A 150 -50.42 -4.38 8.36
C GLY A 150 -51.53 -4.50 7.31
N LYS A 151 -51.59 -3.55 6.37
CA LYS A 151 -52.65 -3.43 5.35
C LYS A 151 -52.09 -3.53 3.93
N ILE A 152 -50.92 -4.12 3.74
CA ILE A 152 -50.33 -4.29 2.41
C ILE A 152 -51.20 -5.26 1.61
N GLN A 153 -51.55 -4.89 0.37
CA GLN A 153 -52.53 -5.63 -0.43
C GLN A 153 -52.18 -5.71 -1.91
N TYR A 154 -51.66 -4.62 -2.49
CA TYR A 154 -51.40 -4.55 -3.93
C TYR A 154 -49.90 -4.66 -4.19
N GLY A 155 -49.55 -5.27 -5.32
CA GLY A 155 -48.17 -5.58 -5.65
C GLY A 155 -47.88 -5.62 -7.12
N PHE A 156 -46.62 -5.39 -7.45
CA PHE A 156 -46.08 -5.52 -8.79
C PHE A 156 -44.87 -6.45 -8.75
N PHE A 157 -44.77 -7.34 -9.73
CA PHE A 157 -43.74 -8.37 -9.82
C PHE A 157 -42.65 -7.98 -10.82
N SER A 158 -41.40 -8.25 -10.48
CA SER A 158 -40.21 -7.93 -11.30
C SER A 158 -39.24 -9.12 -11.29
N ASN A 159 -38.05 -8.97 -11.90
CA ASN A 159 -37.10 -10.09 -12.03
C ASN A 159 -35.99 -10.08 -10.96
N SER A 160 -35.71 -8.93 -10.35
CA SER A 160 -34.63 -8.78 -9.38
C SER A 160 -34.94 -7.79 -8.26
N GLY A 161 -34.25 -7.89 -7.12
CA GLY A 161 -34.48 -7.00 -5.97
C GLY A 161 -34.23 -5.52 -6.29
N THR A 162 -33.26 -5.23 -7.16
CA THR A 162 -32.93 -3.87 -7.62
C THR A 162 -34.13 -3.22 -8.35
N GLU A 163 -34.86 -4.00 -9.16
CA GLU A 163 -36.08 -3.55 -9.83
C GLU A 163 -37.22 -3.30 -8.83
N ALA A 164 -37.36 -4.16 -7.82
CA ALA A 164 -38.38 -4.00 -6.79
C ALA A 164 -38.16 -2.73 -5.95
N VAL A 165 -36.91 -2.43 -5.57
CA VAL A 165 -36.55 -1.20 -4.86
C VAL A 165 -36.83 0.03 -5.73
N GLU A 166 -36.44 0.02 -7.02
CA GLU A 166 -36.72 1.15 -7.90
C GLU A 166 -38.22 1.33 -8.19
N GLY A 167 -38.97 0.23 -8.26
CA GLY A 167 -40.43 0.26 -8.33
C GLY A 167 -41.07 0.89 -7.09
N ALA A 168 -40.61 0.52 -5.90
CA ALA A 168 -41.03 1.11 -4.63
C ALA A 168 -40.69 2.61 -4.55
N MET A 169 -39.50 3.02 -5.02
CA MET A 169 -39.14 4.45 -5.13
C MET A 169 -40.13 5.21 -6.03
N LYS A 170 -40.45 4.67 -7.21
CA LYS A 170 -41.40 5.29 -8.13
C LYS A 170 -42.79 5.42 -7.51
N LEU A 171 -43.27 4.36 -6.85
CA LEU A 171 -44.56 4.36 -6.17
C LEU A 171 -44.61 5.43 -5.07
N ALA A 172 -43.57 5.52 -4.23
CA ALA A 172 -43.48 6.52 -3.17
C ALA A 172 -43.54 7.96 -3.73
N LYS A 173 -42.83 8.24 -4.83
CA LYS A 173 -42.88 9.56 -5.49
C LYS A 173 -44.26 9.86 -6.07
N LEU A 174 -44.88 8.90 -6.74
CA LEU A 174 -46.20 9.07 -7.36
C LEU A 174 -47.29 9.35 -6.33
N HIS A 175 -47.23 8.66 -5.19
CA HIS A 175 -48.22 8.84 -4.12
C HIS A 175 -48.00 10.15 -3.36
N THR A 176 -46.77 10.46 -2.96
CA THR A 176 -46.48 11.60 -2.08
C THR A 176 -46.31 12.93 -2.83
N GLY A 177 -45.98 12.89 -4.11
CA GLY A 177 -45.54 14.06 -4.89
C GLY A 177 -44.11 14.55 -4.54
N ARG A 178 -43.47 13.94 -3.54
CA ARG A 178 -42.12 14.28 -3.06
C ARG A 178 -41.05 13.48 -3.79
N LYS A 179 -39.80 13.95 -3.75
CA LYS A 179 -38.71 13.38 -4.59
C LYS A 179 -37.53 12.82 -3.81
N GLY A 180 -37.34 13.24 -2.56
CA GLY A 180 -36.18 12.84 -1.76
C GLY A 180 -36.35 11.48 -1.06
N PHE A 181 -35.24 10.86 -0.68
CA PHE A 181 -35.20 9.64 0.14
C PHE A 181 -34.10 9.71 1.17
N ILE A 182 -34.29 8.97 2.27
CA ILE A 182 -33.22 8.69 3.24
C ILE A 182 -32.96 7.19 3.24
N SER A 183 -31.71 6.77 3.06
CA SER A 183 -31.29 5.37 3.24
C SER A 183 -30.22 5.22 4.31
N MET A 184 -29.81 3.98 4.60
CA MET A 184 -28.89 3.71 5.71
C MET A 184 -27.45 3.51 5.23
N LEU A 185 -26.48 4.06 5.97
CA LEU A 185 -25.06 3.78 5.77
C LEU A 185 -24.82 2.26 5.86
N LYS A 186 -23.89 1.75 5.05
CA LYS A 186 -23.58 0.32 4.83
C LYS A 186 -24.69 -0.51 4.16
N GLY A 187 -25.87 0.05 3.89
CA GLY A 187 -26.99 -0.66 3.27
C GLY A 187 -26.73 -1.07 1.81
N PHE A 188 -27.42 -2.12 1.36
CA PHE A 188 -27.31 -2.67 0.01
C PHE A 188 -28.69 -2.87 -0.63
N HIS A 189 -29.07 -1.95 -1.51
CA HIS A 189 -30.40 -1.92 -2.14
C HIS A 189 -30.42 -2.25 -3.64
N GLY A 190 -29.24 -2.47 -4.25
CA GLY A 190 -29.11 -2.73 -5.68
C GLY A 190 -27.98 -1.96 -6.35
N LYS A 191 -27.79 -2.20 -7.64
CA LYS A 191 -26.67 -1.63 -8.43
C LYS A 191 -27.10 -0.97 -9.74
N THR A 192 -28.39 -0.98 -10.06
CA THR A 192 -28.94 -0.13 -11.11
C THR A 192 -28.93 1.33 -10.66
N LEU A 193 -28.80 2.31 -11.56
CA LEU A 193 -28.51 3.70 -11.19
C LEU A 193 -29.47 4.30 -10.13
N GLY A 194 -30.75 3.89 -10.14
CA GLY A 194 -31.72 4.33 -9.14
C GLY A 194 -31.45 3.72 -7.77
N SER A 195 -31.48 2.40 -7.65
CA SER A 195 -31.19 1.70 -6.37
C SER A 195 -29.76 1.94 -5.85
N LEU A 196 -28.78 2.11 -6.76
CA LEU A 196 -27.40 2.46 -6.45
C LEU A 196 -27.33 3.83 -5.75
N SER A 197 -28.24 4.76 -6.08
CA SER A 197 -28.34 6.04 -5.38
C SER A 197 -28.71 5.90 -3.91
N LEU A 198 -29.37 4.79 -3.51
CA LEU A 198 -29.67 4.44 -2.12
C LEU A 198 -28.54 3.64 -1.43
N MET A 199 -27.51 3.18 -2.16
CA MET A 199 -26.43 2.34 -1.63
C MET A 199 -25.64 3.02 -0.51
N GLY A 200 -25.43 2.37 0.64
CA GLY A 200 -24.68 2.93 1.78
C GLY A 200 -23.16 2.72 1.73
N LYS A 201 -22.59 2.44 0.54
CA LYS A 201 -21.20 1.97 0.36
C LYS A 201 -20.44 2.77 -0.70
N LYS A 202 -19.40 3.50 -0.28
CA LYS A 202 -18.57 4.39 -1.13
C LYS A 202 -18.03 3.73 -2.40
N MET A 203 -17.47 2.53 -2.29
CA MET A 203 -16.79 1.83 -3.40
C MET A 203 -17.66 1.65 -4.64
N PHE A 204 -18.97 1.41 -4.49
CA PHE A 204 -19.87 1.22 -5.63
C PHE A 204 -20.39 2.55 -6.22
N ARG A 205 -20.43 3.60 -5.40
CA ARG A 205 -20.99 4.90 -5.81
C ARG A 205 -19.94 5.80 -6.44
N GLN A 206 -18.78 5.94 -5.80
CA GLN A 206 -17.77 6.95 -6.12
C GLN A 206 -17.36 6.96 -7.61
N PRO A 207 -17.18 5.81 -8.28
CA PRO A 207 -16.82 5.81 -9.70
C PRO A 207 -17.92 6.30 -10.66
N LEU A 208 -19.17 6.38 -10.19
CA LEU A 208 -20.36 6.65 -11.01
C LEU A 208 -21.09 7.94 -10.60
N LEU A 209 -20.49 8.77 -9.74
CA LEU A 209 -21.10 10.05 -9.35
C LEU A 209 -21.10 11.05 -10.53
N PRO A 210 -22.13 11.91 -10.66
CA PRO A 210 -23.31 12.02 -9.78
C PRO A 210 -24.37 10.95 -10.03
N LEU A 211 -25.08 10.54 -8.97
CA LEU A 211 -26.24 9.64 -9.01
C LEU A 211 -27.54 10.45 -8.86
N LEU A 212 -28.71 9.80 -8.67
CA LEU A 212 -29.97 10.52 -8.45
C LEU A 212 -29.88 11.53 -7.30
N ASP A 213 -30.37 12.75 -7.55
CA ASP A 213 -30.45 13.81 -6.56
C ASP A 213 -31.50 13.54 -5.47
N GLY A 214 -31.37 14.24 -4.35
CA GLY A 214 -32.32 14.17 -3.23
C GLY A 214 -32.17 12.92 -2.36
N ILE A 215 -31.03 12.23 -2.44
CA ILE A 215 -30.75 11.07 -1.57
C ILE A 215 -29.84 11.48 -0.41
N ARG A 216 -30.32 11.26 0.81
CA ARG A 216 -29.61 11.47 2.07
C ARG A 216 -29.32 10.13 2.73
N GLN A 217 -28.37 10.10 3.66
CA GLN A 217 -28.01 8.89 4.39
C GLN A 217 -27.91 9.12 5.89
N ALA A 218 -28.46 8.19 6.68
CA ALA A 218 -28.32 8.15 8.12
C ALA A 218 -27.52 6.90 8.55
N PRO A 219 -26.79 6.93 9.67
CA PRO A 219 -26.21 5.72 10.27
C PRO A 219 -27.29 4.68 10.62
N PHE A 220 -27.05 3.41 10.27
CA PHE A 220 -27.96 2.31 10.62
C PHE A 220 -27.96 2.09 12.14
N GLY A 221 -29.15 1.99 12.74
CA GLY A 221 -29.32 1.84 14.18
C GLY A 221 -29.34 3.16 14.97
N ASP A 222 -29.32 4.33 14.31
CA ASP A 222 -29.29 5.65 14.94
C ASP A 222 -30.56 6.46 14.60
N LEU A 223 -31.50 6.50 15.55
CA LEU A 223 -32.76 7.26 15.40
C LEU A 223 -32.56 8.77 15.42
N VAL A 224 -31.59 9.26 16.21
CA VAL A 224 -31.35 10.70 16.37
C VAL A 224 -30.81 11.29 15.07
N ALA A 225 -29.87 10.59 14.43
CA ALA A 225 -29.34 11.01 13.15
C ALA A 225 -30.41 10.95 12.03
N LEU A 226 -31.29 9.94 12.04
CA LEU A 226 -32.41 9.87 11.10
C LEU A 226 -33.39 11.03 11.29
N GLU A 227 -33.78 11.33 12.53
CA GLU A 227 -34.65 12.46 12.86
C GLU A 227 -34.02 13.80 12.45
N HIS A 228 -32.71 13.95 12.63
CA HIS A 228 -31.98 15.13 12.19
C HIS A 228 -32.07 15.33 10.67
N GLU A 229 -31.90 14.28 9.86
CA GLU A 229 -32.04 14.37 8.41
C GLU A 229 -33.47 14.70 8.00
N LEU A 230 -34.48 14.09 8.63
CA LEU A 230 -35.90 14.35 8.37
C LEU A 230 -36.30 15.78 8.72
N SER A 231 -35.92 16.26 9.92
CA SER A 231 -36.21 17.62 10.38
C SER A 231 -35.51 18.68 9.52
N SER A 232 -34.25 18.45 9.16
CA SER A 232 -33.48 19.35 8.29
C SER A 232 -34.11 19.44 6.90
N ALA A 233 -34.44 18.31 6.29
CA ALA A 233 -35.09 18.25 4.99
C ALA A 233 -36.43 19.02 4.98
N ARG A 234 -37.26 18.81 6.02
CA ARG A 234 -38.51 19.55 6.20
C ARG A 234 -38.30 21.05 6.36
N ALA A 235 -37.29 21.47 7.12
CA ALA A 235 -37.02 22.89 7.39
C ALA A 235 -36.61 23.67 6.12
N VAL A 236 -35.92 23.02 5.18
CA VAL A 236 -35.45 23.65 3.93
C VAL A 236 -36.38 23.40 2.74
N GLY A 237 -37.49 22.68 2.92
CA GLY A 237 -38.43 22.34 1.84
C GLY A 237 -37.90 21.29 0.85
N ASP A 238 -36.92 20.48 1.26
CA ASP A 238 -36.37 19.37 0.48
C ASP A 238 -37.12 18.07 0.84
N ASP A 239 -38.42 18.06 0.52
CA ASP A 239 -39.35 17.07 1.05
C ASP A 239 -38.99 15.61 0.71
N ILE A 240 -39.03 14.76 1.73
CA ILE A 240 -38.71 13.33 1.67
C ILE A 240 -39.96 12.51 1.36
N ALA A 241 -39.88 11.66 0.33
CA ALA A 241 -40.93 10.72 -0.03
C ALA A 241 -40.93 9.49 0.89
N ALA A 242 -39.75 8.92 1.16
CA ALA A 242 -39.64 7.73 1.99
C ALA A 242 -38.27 7.54 2.66
N VAL A 243 -38.29 6.81 3.78
CA VAL A 243 -37.11 6.18 4.38
C VAL A 243 -37.00 4.74 3.88
N VAL A 244 -35.81 4.32 3.44
CA VAL A 244 -35.54 2.98 2.93
C VAL A 244 -34.58 2.24 3.85
N VAL A 245 -34.98 1.06 4.34
CA VAL A 245 -34.20 0.31 5.34
C VAL A 245 -34.27 -1.20 5.13
N GLU A 246 -33.14 -1.89 5.33
CA GLU A 246 -33.11 -3.35 5.53
C GLU A 246 -33.42 -3.65 7.01
N PRO A 247 -34.27 -4.64 7.35
CA PRO A 247 -34.51 -4.99 8.76
C PRO A 247 -33.23 -5.44 9.49
N VAL A 248 -32.38 -6.18 8.78
CA VAL A 248 -31.04 -6.61 9.19
C VAL A 248 -30.14 -6.40 7.99
N GLN A 249 -29.04 -5.66 8.15
CA GLN A 249 -28.13 -5.42 7.03
C GLN A 249 -27.30 -6.68 6.75
N GLY A 250 -27.78 -7.49 5.80
CA GLY A 250 -27.13 -8.75 5.43
C GLY A 250 -25.75 -8.48 4.84
N GLU A 251 -25.67 -7.67 3.78
CA GLU A 251 -24.42 -7.35 3.09
C GLU A 251 -23.39 -6.58 3.92
N ALA A 252 -23.78 -6.00 5.05
CA ALA A 252 -22.86 -5.37 6.02
C ALA A 252 -22.26 -6.37 7.03
N GLY A 253 -22.60 -7.66 6.91
CA GLY A 253 -22.15 -8.73 7.81
C GLY A 253 -23.20 -9.10 8.84
N ALA A 254 -24.48 -9.21 8.44
CA ALA A 254 -25.61 -9.56 9.29
C ALA A 254 -25.75 -8.65 10.53
N ILE A 255 -25.72 -7.33 10.33
CA ILE A 255 -25.86 -6.36 11.41
C ILE A 255 -27.34 -6.28 11.82
N VAL A 256 -27.62 -6.70 13.05
CA VAL A 256 -28.93 -6.57 13.70
C VAL A 256 -28.97 -5.19 14.36
N PRO A 257 -29.98 -4.35 14.09
CA PRO A 257 -30.12 -3.06 14.77
C PRO A 257 -30.55 -3.24 16.23
N PRO A 258 -30.44 -2.19 17.08
CA PRO A 258 -31.09 -2.15 18.38
C PRO A 258 -32.61 -2.40 18.27
N ASP A 259 -33.21 -2.97 19.31
CA ASP A 259 -34.63 -3.41 19.28
C ASP A 259 -35.61 -2.24 19.09
N GLU A 260 -35.24 -1.05 19.56
CA GLU A 260 -36.01 0.18 19.42
C GLU A 260 -35.92 0.81 18.03
N PHE A 261 -34.96 0.41 17.19
CA PHE A 261 -34.65 1.11 15.96
C PHE A 261 -35.78 1.05 14.93
N LEU A 262 -36.21 -0.13 14.48
CA LEU A 262 -37.28 -0.20 13.47
C LEU A 262 -38.62 0.36 13.96
N PRO A 263 -39.06 0.11 15.21
CA PRO A 263 -40.21 0.82 15.80
C PRO A 263 -40.05 2.34 15.76
N GLY A 264 -38.89 2.86 16.16
CA GLY A 264 -38.62 4.30 16.13
C GLY A 264 -38.58 4.88 14.71
N VAL A 265 -38.07 4.14 13.72
CA VAL A 265 -38.13 4.55 12.30
C VAL A 265 -39.59 4.69 11.86
N ARG A 266 -40.46 3.74 12.24
CA ARG A 266 -41.89 3.80 11.94
C ARG A 266 -42.55 5.02 12.59
N GLU A 267 -42.26 5.29 13.85
CA GLU A 267 -42.77 6.47 14.57
C GLU A 267 -42.33 7.78 13.92
N LEU A 268 -41.05 7.88 13.53
CA LEU A 268 -40.52 9.03 12.81
C LEU A 268 -41.21 9.19 11.44
N CYS A 269 -41.38 8.10 10.70
CA CYS A 269 -42.10 8.12 9.42
C CYS A 269 -43.53 8.67 9.59
N ASP A 270 -44.24 8.26 10.64
CA ASP A 270 -45.59 8.76 10.94
C ASP A 270 -45.56 10.24 11.35
N HIS A 271 -44.61 10.65 12.19
CA HIS A 271 -44.46 12.02 12.66
C HIS A 271 -44.19 13.02 11.52
N TYR A 272 -43.30 12.66 10.59
CA TYR A 272 -42.92 13.52 9.45
C TYR A 272 -43.83 13.32 8.22
N GLY A 273 -44.76 12.36 8.27
CA GLY A 273 -45.62 12.00 7.15
C GLY A 273 -44.83 11.53 5.93
N VAL A 274 -43.77 10.75 6.15
CA VAL A 274 -42.93 10.13 5.10
C VAL A 274 -43.19 8.62 5.09
N LEU A 275 -43.08 7.98 3.92
CA LEU A 275 -43.35 6.53 3.83
C LEU A 275 -42.17 5.71 4.38
N LEU A 276 -42.48 4.53 4.91
CA LEU A 276 -41.48 3.52 5.27
C LEU A 276 -41.42 2.42 4.21
N ILE A 277 -40.30 2.34 3.49
CA ILE A 277 -39.97 1.26 2.57
C ILE A 277 -39.02 0.29 3.27
N VAL A 278 -39.42 -0.97 3.36
CA VAL A 278 -38.56 -2.03 3.91
C VAL A 278 -38.08 -2.95 2.80
N ASP A 279 -36.76 -3.11 2.75
CA ASP A 279 -36.09 -4.04 1.85
C ASP A 279 -35.95 -5.43 2.50
N GLU A 280 -36.93 -6.31 2.23
CA GLU A 280 -36.96 -7.71 2.68
C GLU A 280 -36.32 -8.66 1.67
N VAL A 281 -35.61 -8.16 0.65
CA VAL A 281 -35.04 -8.99 -0.42
C VAL A 281 -34.15 -10.09 0.17
N GLN A 282 -33.38 -9.81 1.22
CA GLN A 282 -32.56 -10.81 1.91
C GLN A 282 -33.17 -11.34 3.21
N THR A 283 -33.88 -10.52 3.98
CA THR A 283 -34.32 -10.87 5.34
C THR A 283 -35.63 -11.66 5.38
N GLY A 284 -36.42 -11.61 4.31
CA GLY A 284 -37.74 -12.22 4.23
C GLY A 284 -37.73 -13.73 4.00
N PHE A 285 -38.93 -14.29 3.91
CA PHE A 285 -39.23 -15.70 3.68
C PHE A 285 -38.49 -16.66 4.62
N GLY A 286 -38.50 -16.38 5.93
CA GLY A 286 -37.97 -17.28 6.95
C GLY A 286 -36.49 -17.07 7.31
N ARG A 287 -35.74 -16.29 6.52
CA ARG A 287 -34.27 -16.19 6.64
C ARG A 287 -33.79 -15.79 8.05
N THR A 288 -34.47 -14.83 8.65
CA THR A 288 -34.13 -14.30 9.98
C THR A 288 -34.81 -15.04 11.13
N GLY A 289 -35.49 -16.17 10.88
CA GLY A 289 -36.21 -16.94 11.89
C GLY A 289 -37.68 -16.52 12.08
N ARG A 290 -38.15 -15.56 11.30
CA ARG A 290 -39.56 -15.14 11.15
C ARG A 290 -39.90 -15.10 9.66
N ILE A 291 -41.19 -15.00 9.31
CA ILE A 291 -41.60 -14.94 7.90
C ILE A 291 -40.95 -13.71 7.25
N PHE A 292 -41.08 -12.54 7.87
CA PHE A 292 -40.38 -11.32 7.47
C PHE A 292 -39.48 -10.80 8.60
N GLY A 293 -38.40 -10.08 8.25
CA GLY A 293 -37.50 -9.47 9.21
C GLY A 293 -38.19 -8.44 10.11
N VAL A 294 -39.16 -7.69 9.58
CA VAL A 294 -39.96 -6.73 10.36
C VAL A 294 -40.82 -7.38 11.45
N ASP A 295 -41.15 -8.67 11.32
CA ASP A 295 -41.99 -9.39 12.29
C ASP A 295 -41.31 -9.54 13.66
N HIS A 296 -39.98 -9.37 13.74
CA HIS A 296 -39.28 -9.41 15.03
C HIS A 296 -39.69 -8.26 15.96
N TRP A 297 -40.17 -7.15 15.40
CA TRP A 297 -40.52 -5.94 16.15
C TRP A 297 -41.96 -5.45 15.88
N ASP A 298 -42.80 -6.27 15.24
CA ASP A 298 -44.21 -5.96 14.87
C ASP A 298 -44.37 -4.63 14.11
N VAL A 299 -43.40 -4.31 13.25
CA VAL A 299 -43.42 -3.07 12.46
C VAL A 299 -44.26 -3.25 11.20
N LYS A 300 -45.15 -2.29 10.93
CA LYS A 300 -46.03 -2.25 9.76
C LYS A 300 -45.51 -1.23 8.75
N PRO A 301 -44.75 -1.65 7.72
CA PRO A 301 -44.25 -0.75 6.69
C PRO A 301 -45.35 -0.32 5.72
N ASP A 302 -45.07 0.72 4.94
CA ASP A 302 -45.96 1.24 3.90
C ASP A 302 -45.76 0.49 2.57
N ILE A 303 -44.50 0.16 2.27
CA ILE A 303 -44.08 -0.57 1.08
C ILE A 303 -43.03 -1.62 1.47
N MET A 304 -43.14 -2.84 0.94
CA MET A 304 -42.17 -3.91 1.13
C MET A 304 -41.59 -4.38 -0.20
N CYS A 305 -40.28 -4.61 -0.25
CA CYS A 305 -39.57 -5.18 -1.40
C CYS A 305 -39.15 -6.62 -1.11
N PHE A 306 -39.39 -7.51 -2.08
CA PHE A 306 -39.12 -8.95 -2.02
C PHE A 306 -38.19 -9.38 -3.15
N GLY A 307 -37.44 -10.45 -2.95
CA GLY A 307 -36.58 -11.04 -3.97
C GLY A 307 -35.97 -12.36 -3.48
N LYS A 308 -34.84 -12.76 -4.08
CA LYS A 308 -34.04 -13.93 -3.67
C LYS A 308 -34.89 -15.17 -3.39
N ALA A 309 -35.17 -15.45 -2.11
CA ALA A 309 -35.97 -16.59 -1.66
C ALA A 309 -37.38 -16.63 -2.26
N LEU A 310 -37.98 -15.49 -2.65
CA LEU A 310 -39.30 -15.50 -3.31
C LEU A 310 -39.32 -16.43 -4.53
N GLY A 311 -38.24 -16.49 -5.31
CA GLY A 311 -38.13 -17.34 -6.50
C GLY A 311 -37.99 -18.84 -6.22
N GLY A 312 -37.97 -19.26 -4.94
CA GLY A 312 -37.81 -20.66 -4.53
C GLY A 312 -36.43 -21.26 -4.82
N GLY A 313 -35.46 -20.43 -5.22
CA GLY A 313 -34.14 -20.89 -5.67
C GLY A 313 -34.12 -21.55 -7.05
N VAL A 314 -35.20 -21.43 -7.83
CA VAL A 314 -35.35 -22.10 -9.13
C VAL A 314 -35.57 -21.09 -10.26
N VAL A 315 -36.49 -20.12 -10.09
CA VAL A 315 -36.82 -19.13 -11.11
C VAL A 315 -36.67 -17.73 -10.50
N PRO A 316 -35.86 -16.82 -11.07
CA PRO A 316 -35.71 -15.47 -10.54
C PRO A 316 -37.03 -14.71 -10.49
N MET A 317 -37.32 -14.06 -9.36
CA MET A 317 -38.45 -13.16 -9.19
C MET A 317 -38.24 -12.22 -8.01
N SER A 318 -38.85 -11.05 -8.11
CA SER A 318 -38.99 -10.06 -7.05
C SER A 318 -40.38 -9.44 -7.09
N ALA A 319 -40.70 -8.65 -6.08
CA ALA A 319 -41.92 -7.86 -6.07
C ALA A 319 -41.77 -6.66 -5.14
N PHE A 320 -42.53 -5.59 -5.38
CA PHE A 320 -42.82 -4.61 -4.35
C PHE A 320 -44.32 -4.56 -4.10
N MET A 321 -44.71 -4.42 -2.83
CA MET A 321 -46.11 -4.39 -2.42
C MET A 321 -46.38 -3.22 -1.49
N ALA A 322 -47.57 -2.65 -1.56
CA ALA A 322 -47.98 -1.52 -0.74
C ALA A 322 -49.45 -1.61 -0.29
N THR A 323 -49.82 -0.68 0.58
CA THR A 323 -51.21 -0.53 1.03
C THR A 323 -52.13 -0.05 -0.10
N PRO A 324 -53.45 -0.31 -0.02
CA PRO A 324 -54.43 0.20 -0.98
C PRO A 324 -54.36 1.71 -1.19
N GLU A 325 -54.14 2.48 -0.12
CA GLU A 325 -54.11 3.94 -0.19
C GLU A 325 -52.96 4.45 -1.07
N ILE A 326 -51.78 3.86 -0.89
CA ILE A 326 -50.60 4.21 -1.67
C ILE A 326 -50.78 3.78 -3.13
N TRP A 327 -51.36 2.60 -3.35
CA TRP A 327 -51.50 2.02 -4.69
C TRP A 327 -52.46 2.78 -5.62
N LYS A 328 -53.42 3.54 -5.08
CA LYS A 328 -54.40 4.32 -5.86
C LYS A 328 -53.77 5.18 -6.95
N CYS A 329 -52.56 5.70 -6.74
CA CYS A 329 -51.89 6.53 -7.75
C CYS A 329 -51.51 5.76 -9.03
N MET A 330 -51.49 4.42 -8.99
CA MET A 330 -51.20 3.55 -10.13
C MET A 330 -52.44 3.19 -10.95
N GLU A 331 -53.65 3.30 -10.39
CA GLU A 331 -54.89 2.84 -11.02
C GLU A 331 -55.30 3.64 -12.27
N PRO A 332 -55.18 4.99 -12.30
CA PRO A 332 -55.54 5.77 -13.50
C PRO A 332 -54.68 5.45 -14.72
N ASN A 333 -53.44 5.02 -14.49
CA ASN A 333 -52.53 4.59 -15.54
C ASN A 333 -51.73 3.35 -15.06
N PRO A 334 -52.30 2.13 -15.21
CA PRO A 334 -51.63 0.90 -14.77
C PRO A 334 -50.38 0.59 -15.60
N PHE A 335 -50.13 1.31 -16.70
CA PHE A 335 -48.96 1.17 -17.56
C PHE A 335 -47.82 2.13 -17.21
N ILE A 336 -47.95 2.95 -16.15
CA ILE A 336 -46.89 3.87 -15.71
C ILE A 336 -45.62 3.14 -15.25
N HIS A 337 -45.76 1.88 -14.85
CA HIS A 337 -44.67 0.96 -14.55
C HIS A 337 -44.98 -0.40 -15.15
N THR A 338 -44.13 -0.90 -16.05
CA THR A 338 -44.36 -2.15 -16.78
C THR A 338 -43.11 -3.02 -16.81
N THR A 339 -43.32 -4.32 -17.07
CA THR A 339 -42.26 -5.30 -17.26
C THR A 339 -42.69 -6.34 -18.29
N THR A 340 -41.75 -6.80 -19.12
CA THR A 340 -42.02 -7.83 -20.13
C THR A 340 -42.05 -9.24 -19.56
N THR A 341 -41.21 -9.55 -18.55
CA THR A 341 -41.03 -10.93 -18.04
C THR A 341 -41.32 -11.12 -16.54
N GLY A 342 -41.44 -10.02 -15.78
CA GLY A 342 -41.67 -10.04 -14.34
C GLY A 342 -43.02 -10.65 -13.96
N GLY A 343 -43.03 -11.55 -12.98
CA GLY A 343 -44.25 -12.24 -12.55
C GLY A 343 -44.79 -13.25 -13.55
N ASN A 344 -43.94 -13.82 -14.42
CA ASN A 344 -44.38 -14.87 -15.35
C ASN A 344 -44.94 -16.12 -14.61
N PRO A 345 -45.78 -16.95 -15.28
CA PRO A 345 -46.42 -18.08 -14.62
C PRO A 345 -45.44 -19.08 -14.04
N LEU A 346 -44.28 -19.28 -14.66
CA LEU A 346 -43.23 -20.20 -14.19
C LEU A 346 -42.64 -19.71 -12.85
N ALA A 347 -42.33 -18.43 -12.76
CA ALA A 347 -41.87 -17.77 -11.53
C ALA A 347 -42.95 -17.78 -10.45
N CYS A 348 -44.20 -17.52 -10.81
CA CYS A 348 -45.32 -17.56 -9.87
C CYS A 348 -45.57 -18.97 -9.32
N ALA A 349 -45.50 -20.01 -10.16
CA ALA A 349 -45.58 -21.40 -9.72
C ALA A 349 -44.45 -21.75 -8.74
N SER A 350 -43.22 -21.31 -9.04
CA SER A 350 -42.07 -21.49 -8.15
C SER A 350 -42.31 -20.84 -6.78
N ALA A 351 -42.75 -19.58 -6.75
CA ALA A 351 -42.99 -18.85 -5.51
C ALA A 351 -44.15 -19.41 -4.68
N LEU A 352 -45.27 -19.77 -5.33
CA LEU A 352 -46.40 -20.41 -4.66
C LEU A 352 -45.97 -21.72 -3.98
N ALA A 353 -45.20 -22.54 -4.70
CA ALA A 353 -44.65 -23.77 -4.13
C ALA A 353 -43.63 -23.50 -3.01
N ALA A 354 -42.79 -22.47 -3.16
CA ALA A 354 -41.82 -22.06 -2.15
C ALA A 354 -42.51 -21.59 -0.86
N ILE A 355 -43.54 -20.74 -0.96
CA ILE A 355 -44.34 -20.29 0.19
C ILE A 355 -45.04 -21.48 0.86
N SER A 356 -45.59 -22.41 0.07
CA SER A 356 -46.18 -23.64 0.61
C SER A 356 -45.15 -24.45 1.39
N VAL A 357 -43.92 -24.62 0.89
CA VAL A 357 -42.82 -25.29 1.61
C VAL A 357 -42.40 -24.53 2.87
N LEU A 358 -42.26 -23.20 2.79
CA LEU A 358 -41.93 -22.33 3.93
C LEU A 358 -42.86 -22.57 5.12
N LEU A 359 -44.17 -22.65 4.84
CA LEU A 359 -45.21 -22.82 5.85
C LEU A 359 -45.36 -24.28 6.32
N GLU A 360 -45.37 -25.25 5.39
CA GLU A 360 -45.57 -26.67 5.72
C GLU A 360 -44.38 -27.26 6.51
N GLU A 361 -43.15 -26.84 6.21
CA GLU A 361 -41.93 -27.36 6.84
C GLU A 361 -41.44 -26.50 8.02
N ASP A 362 -42.20 -25.46 8.41
CA ASP A 362 -41.85 -24.48 9.44
C ASP A 362 -40.41 -23.94 9.25
N LEU A 363 -40.07 -23.50 8.03
CA LEU A 363 -38.69 -23.12 7.73
C LEU A 363 -38.22 -21.90 8.54
N ALA A 364 -39.13 -20.99 8.88
CA ALA A 364 -38.84 -19.87 9.78
C ALA A 364 -38.48 -20.39 11.19
N GLY A 365 -39.27 -21.30 11.76
CA GLY A 365 -38.98 -21.92 13.05
C GLY A 365 -37.69 -22.74 13.04
N GLN A 366 -37.41 -23.45 11.95
CA GLN A 366 -36.13 -24.15 11.77
C GLN A 366 -34.94 -23.20 11.72
N ALA A 367 -35.05 -22.11 10.95
CA ALA A 367 -33.99 -21.11 10.85
C ALA A 367 -33.69 -20.45 12.20
N LYS A 368 -34.73 -20.17 13.00
CA LYS A 368 -34.57 -19.67 14.38
C LYS A 368 -33.78 -20.67 15.23
N LYS A 369 -34.26 -21.91 15.35
CA LYS A 369 -33.64 -22.95 16.21
C LYS A 369 -32.19 -23.24 15.81
N LYS A 370 -31.91 -23.37 14.51
CA LYS A 370 -30.56 -23.65 13.99
C LYS A 370 -29.65 -22.43 14.11
N GLY A 371 -30.18 -21.23 13.92
CA GLY A 371 -29.46 -19.97 14.09
C GLY A 371 -28.93 -19.79 15.51
N GLU A 372 -29.81 -20.00 16.50
CA GLU A 372 -29.47 -19.98 17.93
C GLU A 372 -28.35 -21.00 18.23
N TYR A 373 -28.51 -22.25 17.76
CA TYR A 373 -27.50 -23.29 17.90
C TYR A 373 -26.12 -22.91 17.31
N VAL A 374 -26.09 -22.40 16.08
CA VAL A 374 -24.83 -21.98 15.42
C VAL A 374 -24.19 -20.83 16.16
N LEU A 375 -24.97 -19.83 16.58
CA LEU A 375 -24.44 -18.72 17.36
C LEU A 375 -23.81 -19.21 18.66
N ASP A 376 -24.45 -20.12 19.38
CA ASP A 376 -23.88 -20.70 20.60
C ASP A 376 -22.55 -21.41 20.33
N LYS A 377 -22.50 -22.26 19.29
CA LYS A 377 -21.27 -22.95 18.89
C LYS A 377 -20.16 -22.02 18.43
N LEU A 378 -20.47 -20.96 17.67
CA LEU A 378 -19.48 -19.92 17.35
C LEU A 378 -19.00 -19.17 18.59
N GLY A 379 -19.83 -19.08 19.64
CA GLY A 379 -19.45 -18.55 20.95
C GLY A 379 -18.40 -19.43 21.63
N GLU A 380 -18.67 -20.74 21.71
CA GLU A 380 -17.72 -21.72 22.23
C GLU A 380 -16.39 -21.68 21.46
N LEU A 381 -16.43 -21.58 20.13
CA LEU A 381 -15.22 -21.49 19.30
C LEU A 381 -14.47 -20.17 19.51
N LYS A 382 -15.17 -19.04 19.69
CA LYS A 382 -14.54 -17.77 20.01
C LYS A 382 -13.77 -17.83 21.34
N GLU A 383 -14.34 -18.49 22.35
CA GLU A 383 -13.69 -18.67 23.65
C GLU A 383 -12.49 -19.62 23.55
N ARG A 384 -12.61 -20.71 22.77
CA ARG A 384 -11.55 -21.71 22.58
C ARG A 384 -10.37 -21.18 21.76
N TYR A 385 -10.62 -20.30 20.80
CA TYR A 385 -9.62 -19.73 19.88
C TYR A 385 -9.58 -18.19 19.99
N PRO A 386 -9.14 -17.64 21.15
CA PRO A 386 -9.15 -16.21 21.38
C PRO A 386 -8.24 -15.49 20.38
N GLY A 387 -8.76 -14.46 19.72
CA GLY A 387 -8.02 -13.68 18.72
C GLY A 387 -8.28 -14.07 17.26
N VAL A 388 -9.03 -15.14 17.00
CA VAL A 388 -9.52 -15.45 15.63
C VAL A 388 -10.82 -14.68 15.36
N LEU A 389 -11.91 -15.06 16.01
CA LEU A 389 -13.24 -14.47 15.83
C LEU A 389 -13.47 -13.31 16.81
N ALA A 390 -13.69 -12.11 16.30
CA ALA A 390 -13.95 -10.90 17.09
C ALA A 390 -15.41 -10.82 17.55
N HIS A 391 -16.37 -10.96 16.63
CA HIS A 391 -17.80 -10.90 16.94
C HIS A 391 -18.58 -11.97 16.17
N LYS A 392 -19.62 -12.50 16.82
CA LYS A 392 -20.69 -13.28 16.21
C LYS A 392 -21.98 -12.46 16.30
N ARG A 393 -22.81 -12.48 15.27
CA ARG A 393 -24.10 -11.76 15.23
C ARG A 393 -25.04 -12.35 14.18
N GLY A 394 -26.30 -11.94 14.23
CA GLY A 394 -27.31 -12.29 13.24
C GLY A 394 -28.62 -12.75 13.86
N LEU A 395 -29.62 -12.98 13.02
CA LEU A 395 -30.92 -13.55 13.38
C LEU A 395 -31.22 -14.72 12.44
N GLY A 396 -31.80 -15.80 12.98
CA GLY A 396 -32.06 -17.03 12.22
C GLY A 396 -30.80 -17.57 11.54
N LEU A 397 -30.89 -17.88 10.24
CA LEU A 397 -29.74 -18.31 9.44
C LEU A 397 -29.25 -17.19 8.51
N LEU A 398 -29.33 -15.94 8.97
CA LEU A 398 -28.55 -14.82 8.45
C LEU A 398 -27.54 -14.43 9.51
N LEU A 399 -26.37 -15.06 9.48
CA LEU A 399 -25.35 -14.95 10.52
C LEU A 399 -24.06 -14.33 9.99
N GLY A 400 -23.35 -13.62 10.86
CA GLY A 400 -22.08 -12.95 10.57
C GLY A 400 -20.97 -13.39 11.51
N MET A 401 -19.85 -13.79 10.93
CA MET A 401 -18.57 -13.99 11.62
C MET A 401 -17.65 -12.80 11.31
N GLU A 402 -17.42 -11.94 12.31
CA GLU A 402 -16.45 -10.85 12.20
C GLU A 402 -15.12 -11.25 12.84
N PHE A 403 -14.02 -11.10 12.10
CA PHE A 403 -12.66 -11.40 12.52
C PHE A 403 -11.93 -10.12 12.95
N HIS A 404 -10.81 -10.25 13.67
CA HIS A 404 -10.05 -9.08 14.11
C HIS A 404 -9.43 -8.29 12.95
N THR A 405 -9.06 -8.98 11.85
CA THR A 405 -8.44 -8.37 10.67
C THR A 405 -8.97 -9.02 9.38
N ASP A 406 -8.86 -8.31 8.25
CA ASP A 406 -9.18 -8.86 6.93
C ASP A 406 -8.30 -10.08 6.58
N GLY A 407 -7.03 -10.09 7.01
CA GLY A 407 -6.12 -11.22 6.76
C GLY A 407 -6.55 -12.51 7.45
N ILE A 408 -7.05 -12.43 8.69
CA ILE A 408 -7.63 -13.60 9.38
C ILE A 408 -8.89 -14.06 8.64
N GLY A 409 -9.78 -13.12 8.31
CA GLY A 409 -11.01 -13.45 7.58
C GLY A 409 -10.74 -14.09 6.21
N TYR A 410 -9.76 -13.59 5.46
CA TYR A 410 -9.34 -14.22 4.20
C TYR A 410 -8.84 -15.66 4.42
N LYS A 411 -7.97 -15.88 5.41
CA LYS A 411 -7.46 -17.22 5.76
C LYS A 411 -8.59 -18.17 6.16
N VAL A 412 -9.56 -17.70 6.95
CA VAL A 412 -10.74 -18.50 7.29
C VAL A 412 -11.52 -18.86 6.03
N ALA A 413 -11.82 -17.87 5.19
CA ALA A 413 -12.63 -18.06 4.02
C ALA A 413 -11.95 -18.92 2.93
N SER A 414 -10.61 -18.85 2.80
CA SER A 414 -9.82 -19.70 1.91
C SER A 414 -9.64 -21.11 2.49
N GLY A 415 -9.36 -21.22 3.79
CA GLY A 415 -9.25 -22.49 4.51
C GLY A 415 -10.55 -23.31 4.45
N LEU A 416 -11.71 -22.66 4.59
CA LEU A 416 -13.02 -23.28 4.39
C LEU A 416 -13.23 -23.76 2.95
N PHE A 417 -12.86 -22.93 1.96
CA PHE A 417 -12.97 -23.31 0.55
C PHE A 417 -12.12 -24.54 0.21
N SER A 418 -10.87 -24.58 0.67
CA SER A 418 -9.99 -25.75 0.51
C SER A 418 -10.52 -27.03 1.17
N ARG A 419 -11.43 -26.89 2.13
CA ARG A 419 -12.14 -27.98 2.84
C ARG A 419 -13.53 -28.24 2.27
N GLY A 420 -13.82 -27.79 1.04
CA GLY A 420 -15.09 -28.03 0.40
C GLY A 420 -16.26 -27.32 1.08
N VAL A 421 -16.06 -26.08 1.56
CA VAL A 421 -17.13 -25.26 2.16
C VAL A 421 -17.18 -23.90 1.46
N ILE A 422 -18.35 -23.56 0.92
CA ILE A 422 -18.57 -22.28 0.23
C ILE A 422 -19.17 -21.29 1.22
N THR A 423 -18.54 -20.13 1.34
CA THR A 423 -18.97 -18.99 2.17
C THR A 423 -18.89 -17.68 1.38
N ALA A 424 -19.61 -16.65 1.81
CA ALA A 424 -19.47 -15.29 1.28
C ALA A 424 -18.66 -14.42 2.25
N GLY A 425 -17.62 -13.73 1.76
CA GLY A 425 -17.18 -12.50 2.42
C GLY A 425 -18.19 -11.37 2.15
N THR A 426 -18.17 -10.29 2.92
CA THR A 426 -18.80 -9.05 2.45
C THR A 426 -18.08 -8.61 1.17
N LEU A 427 -18.81 -8.17 0.14
CA LEU A 427 -18.27 -7.89 -1.21
C LEU A 427 -17.06 -6.91 -1.26
N THR A 428 -16.70 -6.29 -0.13
CA THR A 428 -15.69 -5.23 -0.01
C THR A 428 -14.65 -5.49 1.09
N ASN A 429 -14.77 -6.57 1.87
CA ASN A 429 -13.93 -6.81 3.05
C ASN A 429 -14.04 -8.29 3.49
N ALA A 430 -12.89 -8.88 3.81
CA ALA A 430 -12.81 -10.28 4.27
C ALA A 430 -12.95 -10.40 5.79
N LYS A 431 -12.82 -9.30 6.54
CA LYS A 431 -13.06 -9.22 7.98
C LYS A 431 -14.43 -9.78 8.39
N ASN A 432 -15.44 -9.75 7.52
CA ASN A 432 -16.76 -10.32 7.78
C ASN A 432 -17.10 -11.43 6.78
N ILE A 433 -17.35 -12.63 7.29
CA ILE A 433 -17.89 -13.75 6.51
C ILE A 433 -19.34 -13.97 6.91
N ARG A 434 -20.23 -14.07 5.92
CA ARG A 434 -21.62 -14.45 6.11
C ARG A 434 -21.80 -15.95 6.06
N PHE A 435 -22.72 -16.39 6.89
CA PHE A 435 -23.20 -17.76 6.98
C PHE A 435 -24.71 -17.73 6.75
N GLU A 436 -25.13 -18.14 5.55
CA GLU A 436 -26.51 -18.07 5.09
C GLU A 436 -26.97 -19.36 4.36
N PRO A 437 -26.82 -20.56 4.95
CA PRO A 437 -27.20 -21.83 4.30
C PRO A 437 -28.70 -21.96 4.05
N ALA A 438 -29.12 -23.05 3.40
CA ALA A 438 -30.53 -23.41 3.33
C ALA A 438 -31.19 -23.50 4.72
N LEU A 439 -32.46 -23.07 4.86
CA LEU A 439 -33.18 -23.05 6.14
C LEU A 439 -33.47 -24.47 6.65
N ASN A 440 -33.70 -25.39 5.72
CA ASN A 440 -33.84 -26.83 5.98
C ASN A 440 -32.49 -27.58 6.02
N VAL A 441 -31.34 -26.90 6.17
CA VAL A 441 -30.02 -27.55 6.28
C VAL A 441 -30.06 -28.69 7.30
N PRO A 442 -29.68 -29.93 6.95
CA PRO A 442 -29.68 -31.04 7.89
C PRO A 442 -28.70 -30.80 9.06
N TRP A 443 -29.07 -31.22 10.27
CA TRP A 443 -28.22 -31.07 11.47
C TRP A 443 -26.81 -31.64 11.28
N GLY A 444 -26.67 -32.83 10.66
CA GLY A 444 -25.35 -33.41 10.40
C GLY A 444 -24.47 -32.58 9.47
N ILE A 445 -25.06 -31.85 8.49
CA ILE A 445 -24.32 -30.92 7.63
C ILE A 445 -23.93 -29.65 8.39
N LEU A 446 -24.80 -29.19 9.28
CA LEU A 446 -24.56 -28.03 10.14
C LEU A 446 -23.40 -28.30 11.11
N ASP A 447 -23.40 -29.46 11.76
CA ASP A 447 -22.32 -29.91 12.65
C ASP A 447 -21.01 -30.09 11.90
N GLU A 448 -21.03 -30.72 10.72
CA GLU A 448 -19.86 -30.86 9.86
C GLU A 448 -19.28 -29.50 9.43
N SER A 449 -20.16 -28.52 9.16
CA SER A 449 -19.74 -27.16 8.83
C SER A 449 -19.04 -26.48 10.00
N LEU A 450 -19.56 -26.64 11.22
CA LEU A 450 -18.94 -26.13 12.44
C LEU A 450 -17.60 -26.81 12.73
N ASN A 451 -17.48 -28.12 12.52
CA ASN A 451 -16.22 -28.86 12.64
C ASN A 451 -15.16 -28.32 11.66
N ARG A 452 -15.54 -28.07 10.40
CA ARG A 452 -14.62 -27.49 9.40
C ARG A 452 -14.24 -26.05 9.74
N ILE A 453 -15.14 -25.24 10.30
CA ILE A 453 -14.81 -23.91 10.83
C ILE A 453 -13.78 -24.03 11.94
N GLU A 454 -14.00 -24.94 12.89
CA GLU A 454 -13.05 -25.18 13.98
C GLU A 454 -11.67 -25.64 13.47
N ASP A 455 -11.62 -26.58 12.52
CA ASP A 455 -10.35 -27.06 11.97
C ASP A 455 -9.56 -25.96 11.25
N VAL A 456 -10.27 -25.01 10.63
CA VAL A 456 -9.65 -23.82 10.07
C VAL A 456 -9.15 -22.90 11.18
N PHE A 457 -9.91 -22.69 12.25
CA PHE A 457 -9.48 -21.88 13.40
C PHE A 457 -8.22 -22.46 14.06
N LYS A 458 -8.13 -23.79 14.22
CA LYS A 458 -6.93 -24.49 14.70
C LYS A 458 -5.70 -24.23 13.83
N SER A 459 -5.89 -24.12 12.52
CA SER A 459 -4.79 -23.89 11.56
C SER A 459 -4.32 -22.43 11.49
N ILE A 460 -5.07 -21.50 12.08
CA ILE A 460 -4.70 -20.09 12.11
C ILE A 460 -3.66 -19.88 13.20
N GLU A 461 -2.41 -19.81 12.78
CA GLU A 461 -1.37 -19.19 13.58
C GLU A 461 -1.70 -17.71 13.71
N LEU A 462 -2.32 -17.37 14.84
CA LEU A 462 -2.38 -15.97 15.26
C LEU A 462 -0.94 -15.48 15.36
N PRO A 463 -0.64 -14.26 14.86
CA PRO A 463 0.64 -13.66 15.14
C PRO A 463 0.83 -13.73 16.66
N LYS A 464 1.81 -14.51 17.14
CA LYS A 464 2.15 -14.52 18.56
C LYS A 464 2.31 -13.07 18.92
N GLY A 465 1.41 -12.55 19.76
CA GLY A 465 1.33 -11.14 20.08
C GLY A 465 2.67 -10.69 20.63
N ARG A 466 3.54 -10.20 19.75
CA ARG A 466 4.59 -9.28 20.15
C ARG A 466 3.79 -8.07 20.62
N LYS A 467 3.90 -7.74 21.90
CA LYS A 467 3.48 -6.43 22.40
C LYS A 467 4.29 -5.39 21.61
N SER A 468 3.82 -5.01 20.42
CA SER A 468 4.38 -3.89 19.67
C SER A 468 3.88 -2.65 20.38
N GLU A 469 4.79 -1.88 20.96
CA GLU A 469 4.49 -0.50 21.33
C GLU A 469 4.07 0.24 20.04
N HIS A 470 3.03 1.07 20.08
CA HIS A 470 2.61 1.81 18.88
C HIS A 470 3.82 2.50 18.20
N LEU A 471 3.78 2.64 16.87
CA LEU A 471 4.89 3.04 15.98
C LEU A 471 6.07 2.06 15.89
N TYR A 472 6.37 1.25 16.90
CA TYR A 472 7.52 0.34 16.89
C TYR A 472 7.09 -1.12 16.75
N THR A 473 7.72 -1.87 15.86
CA THR A 473 7.61 -3.33 15.95
C THR A 473 8.31 -3.84 17.21
N GLY A 474 9.31 -3.09 17.70
CA GLY A 474 10.11 -3.34 18.89
C GLY A 474 11.21 -4.36 18.65
N GLN A 475 11.46 -4.77 17.40
CA GLN A 475 12.32 -5.90 17.07
C GLN A 475 13.36 -5.55 16.02
N VAL A 476 14.58 -6.04 16.21
CA VAL A 476 15.69 -5.91 15.26
C VAL A 476 16.22 -7.31 14.94
N LEU A 477 16.44 -7.60 13.66
CA LEU A 477 17.08 -8.83 13.22
C LEU A 477 18.59 -8.71 13.39
N HIS A 478 19.19 -9.55 14.22
CA HIS A 478 20.64 -9.74 14.29
C HIS A 478 21.03 -10.92 13.41
N VAL A 479 21.84 -10.65 12.40
CA VAL A 479 22.30 -11.59 11.38
C VAL A 479 23.80 -11.75 11.49
N ASP A 480 24.24 -12.89 12.01
CA ASP A 480 25.65 -13.29 12.04
C ASP A 480 25.92 -14.16 10.82
N LEU A 481 26.66 -13.62 9.85
CA LEU A 481 26.95 -14.29 8.59
C LEU A 481 28.00 -15.40 8.74
N THR A 482 28.89 -15.31 9.73
CA THR A 482 29.90 -16.34 10.00
C THR A 482 29.25 -17.57 10.64
N GLN A 483 28.37 -17.36 11.62
CA GLN A 483 27.62 -18.45 12.26
C GLN A 483 26.37 -18.86 11.47
N LYS A 484 26.05 -18.17 10.36
CA LYS A 484 24.81 -18.32 9.58
C LYS A 484 23.56 -18.29 10.46
N LYS A 485 23.55 -17.39 11.45
CA LYS A 485 22.54 -17.35 12.51
C LYS A 485 21.73 -16.06 12.41
N VAL A 486 20.41 -16.20 12.43
CA VAL A 486 19.48 -15.07 12.46
C VAL A 486 18.66 -15.10 13.75
N GLN A 487 18.62 -13.97 14.47
CA GLN A 487 17.86 -13.83 15.71
C GLN A 487 17.13 -12.50 15.78
N SER A 488 15.86 -12.52 16.17
CA SER A 488 15.12 -11.31 16.52
C SER A 488 15.44 -10.91 17.96
N LYS A 489 15.88 -9.67 18.17
CA LYS A 489 16.10 -9.09 19.51
C LYS A 489 15.20 -7.89 19.73
N THR A 490 14.82 -7.68 21.00
CA THR A 490 13.95 -6.56 21.39
C THR A 490 14.78 -5.29 21.58
N ILE A 491 14.28 -4.16 21.07
CA ILE A 491 14.92 -2.85 21.31
C ILE A 491 14.55 -2.35 22.72
N PRO A 492 15.54 -2.06 23.59
CA PRO A 492 15.27 -1.45 24.88
C PRO A 492 14.47 -0.15 24.75
N GLN A 493 13.51 0.08 25.65
CA GLN A 493 12.62 1.24 25.55
C GLN A 493 13.38 2.57 25.70
N ASP A 494 14.41 2.62 26.54
CA ASP A 494 15.16 3.86 26.77
C ASP A 494 16.01 4.25 25.55
N LEU A 495 16.52 3.28 24.79
CA LEU A 495 17.19 3.57 23.52
C LEU A 495 16.21 4.19 22.51
N ARG A 496 14.97 3.70 22.45
CA ARG A 496 13.93 4.29 21.57
C ARG A 496 13.57 5.72 21.98
N LYS A 497 13.58 6.03 23.29
CA LYS A 497 13.36 7.40 23.78
C LYS A 497 14.52 8.33 23.44
N GLN A 498 15.76 7.88 23.62
CA GLN A 498 16.95 8.73 23.51
C GLN A 498 17.46 8.90 22.07
N TYR A 499 17.23 7.91 21.22
CA TYR A 499 17.78 7.83 19.86
C TYR A 499 16.71 7.63 18.77
N ILE A 500 15.43 7.56 19.15
CA ILE A 500 14.26 7.58 18.27
C ILE A 500 14.14 6.36 17.35
N GLY A 501 14.96 6.25 16.32
CA GLY A 501 14.85 5.31 15.21
C GLY A 501 15.94 5.57 14.18
N GLY A 502 15.78 5.03 12.97
CA GLY A 502 16.56 5.38 11.79
C GLY A 502 18.05 5.58 12.08
N TRP A 503 18.56 6.75 11.71
CA TRP A 503 19.97 7.09 11.95
C TRP A 503 20.40 7.01 13.42
N GLY A 504 19.65 7.59 14.35
CA GLY A 504 20.01 7.65 15.77
C GLY A 504 20.17 6.28 16.42
N LEU A 505 19.18 5.40 16.27
CA LEU A 505 19.32 4.01 16.74
C LEU A 505 20.43 3.28 15.98
N GLY A 506 20.57 3.51 14.67
CA GLY A 506 21.66 2.93 13.87
C GLY A 506 23.05 3.26 14.43
N VAL A 507 23.29 4.53 14.77
CA VAL A 507 24.54 5.01 15.39
C VAL A 507 24.76 4.36 16.74
N LYS A 508 23.72 4.31 17.60
CA LYS A 508 23.86 3.72 18.92
C LYS A 508 24.20 2.23 18.87
N TYR A 509 23.51 1.47 18.02
CA TYR A 509 23.81 0.05 17.81
C TYR A 509 25.24 -0.13 17.32
N LEU A 510 25.66 0.61 16.30
CA LEU A 510 27.03 0.50 15.78
C LEU A 510 28.07 0.81 16.85
N TYR A 511 27.89 1.92 17.57
CA TYR A 511 28.83 2.36 18.61
C TYR A 511 29.04 1.32 19.70
N ASP A 512 27.99 0.58 20.08
CA ASP A 512 28.06 -0.48 21.08
C ASP A 512 28.65 -1.79 20.54
N LEU A 513 28.54 -2.02 19.23
CA LEU A 513 28.86 -3.30 18.61
C LEU A 513 30.32 -3.44 18.19
N ILE A 514 30.96 -2.35 17.77
CA ILE A 514 32.31 -2.41 17.18
C ILE A 514 33.28 -1.47 17.87
N ASP A 515 34.56 -1.85 17.88
CA ASP A 515 35.64 -0.90 18.15
C ASP A 515 35.76 0.07 16.95
N PRO A 516 35.66 1.40 17.13
CA PRO A 516 35.83 2.36 16.04
C PRO A 516 37.17 2.26 15.30
N LYS A 517 38.16 1.51 15.80
CA LYS A 517 39.45 1.27 15.14
C LYS A 517 39.48 0.08 14.17
N VAL A 518 38.44 -0.76 14.11
CA VAL A 518 38.40 -1.91 13.18
C VAL A 518 38.64 -1.50 11.73
N ASP A 519 39.25 -2.37 10.93
CA ASP A 519 39.31 -2.16 9.48
C ASP A 519 37.89 -2.17 8.88
N PRO A 520 37.45 -1.14 8.13
CA PRO A 520 36.09 -1.06 7.60
C PRO A 520 35.63 -2.25 6.74
N LEU A 521 36.55 -2.95 6.06
CA LEU A 521 36.22 -4.10 5.21
C LEU A 521 36.45 -5.45 5.90
N SER A 522 36.82 -5.45 7.18
CA SER A 522 36.98 -6.66 7.97
C SER A 522 35.64 -7.26 8.42
N GLN A 523 35.67 -8.53 8.82
CA GLN A 523 34.51 -9.21 9.40
C GLN A 523 34.06 -8.59 10.74
N ASP A 524 34.97 -7.90 11.44
CA ASP A 524 34.73 -7.27 12.75
C ASP A 524 33.96 -5.96 12.64
N ASN A 525 33.92 -5.33 11.46
CA ASN A 525 33.01 -4.23 11.20
C ASN A 525 31.56 -4.75 11.13
N ALA A 526 30.59 -3.93 11.50
CA ALA A 526 29.17 -4.24 11.43
C ALA A 526 28.45 -3.15 10.64
N PHE A 527 27.29 -3.47 10.06
CA PHE A 527 26.40 -2.43 9.57
C PHE A 527 24.99 -2.64 10.07
N VAL A 528 24.29 -1.52 10.24
CA VAL A 528 22.94 -1.46 10.80
C VAL A 528 22.02 -0.78 9.79
N ILE A 529 20.99 -1.49 9.35
CA ILE A 529 19.89 -0.94 8.56
C ILE A 529 18.75 -0.67 9.52
N MET A 530 18.27 0.56 9.60
CA MET A 530 17.29 0.96 10.60
C MET A 530 16.23 1.88 9.98
N THR A 531 14.98 1.65 10.35
CA THR A 531 13.81 2.42 9.93
C THR A 531 13.40 3.42 11.00
N GLY A 532 12.68 4.45 10.60
CA GLY A 532 12.07 5.39 11.53
C GLY A 532 10.82 4.83 12.25
N PRO A 533 10.44 5.38 13.42
CA PRO A 533 9.20 4.99 14.12
C PRO A 533 7.95 5.19 13.27
N VAL A 534 7.87 6.28 12.51
CA VAL A 534 6.70 6.58 11.67
C VAL A 534 6.74 5.92 10.29
N CYS A 535 7.79 5.15 10.00
CA CYS A 535 7.91 4.41 8.76
C CYS A 535 6.84 3.32 8.65
N GLY A 536 6.23 3.18 7.47
CA GLY A 536 5.09 2.28 7.24
C GLY A 536 3.75 2.79 7.78
N THR A 537 3.67 4.09 8.14
CA THR A 537 2.42 4.76 8.53
C THR A 537 1.93 5.72 7.42
N LEU A 538 0.89 6.49 7.72
CA LEU A 538 0.34 7.54 6.85
C LEU A 538 1.11 8.86 6.94
N VAL A 539 2.09 9.00 7.86
CA VAL A 539 2.92 10.22 7.96
C VAL A 539 3.64 10.41 6.62
N PRO A 540 3.54 11.59 5.99
CA PRO A 540 4.08 11.75 4.65
C PRO A 540 5.60 11.72 4.66
N THR A 541 6.19 11.27 3.56
CA THR A 541 7.66 11.22 3.35
C THR A 541 8.43 10.30 4.31
N SER A 542 7.73 9.45 5.08
CA SER A 542 8.29 8.66 6.19
C SER A 542 8.89 7.30 5.79
N SER A 543 9.21 7.08 4.52
CA SER A 543 9.73 5.80 4.03
C SER A 543 11.25 5.66 4.07
N ARG A 544 11.98 6.67 4.57
CA ARG A 544 13.44 6.65 4.57
C ARG A 544 14.01 5.56 5.48
N THR A 545 15.05 4.89 4.98
CA THR A 545 15.78 3.84 5.69
C THR A 545 17.27 4.18 5.71
N SER A 546 17.90 4.09 6.88
CA SER A 546 19.30 4.43 7.10
C SER A 546 20.16 3.17 7.20
N LEU A 547 21.29 3.15 6.49
CA LEU A 547 22.40 2.22 6.70
C LEU A 547 23.51 2.95 7.45
N VAL A 548 23.92 2.43 8.61
CA VAL A 548 24.94 3.02 9.48
C VAL A 548 26.08 2.03 9.70
N SER A 549 27.33 2.47 9.50
CA SER A 549 28.52 1.64 9.70
C SER A 549 29.79 2.51 9.82
N LYS A 550 30.95 1.88 10.04
CA LYS A 550 32.25 2.49 9.76
C LYS A 550 32.48 2.45 8.25
N SER A 551 32.74 3.60 7.65
CA SER A 551 32.83 3.79 6.20
C SER A 551 34.10 3.16 5.62
N PRO A 552 34.00 2.34 4.57
CA PRO A 552 35.15 1.94 3.75
C PRO A 552 35.80 3.12 3.05
N LYS A 553 35.01 4.14 2.69
CA LYS A 553 35.51 5.34 2.01
C LYS A 553 36.35 6.20 2.94
N THR A 554 35.79 6.60 4.06
CA THR A 554 36.39 7.66 4.88
C THR A 554 37.10 7.13 6.12
N GLY A 555 36.76 5.93 6.59
CA GLY A 555 37.17 5.43 7.90
C GLY A 555 36.40 6.05 9.08
N THR A 556 35.51 7.01 8.84
CA THR A 556 34.63 7.61 9.85
C THR A 556 33.37 6.77 10.04
N ILE A 557 32.54 7.11 11.03
CA ILE A 557 31.13 6.69 10.99
C ILE A 557 30.45 7.35 9.79
N PHE A 558 29.53 6.63 9.15
CA PHE A 558 28.63 7.23 8.19
C PHE A 558 27.22 6.69 8.35
N GLU A 559 26.28 7.46 7.84
CA GLU A 559 24.97 6.98 7.47
C GLU A 559 24.77 7.18 5.97
N SER A 560 24.04 6.29 5.32
CA SER A 560 23.55 6.43 3.95
C SER A 560 22.06 6.11 3.93
N ASN A 561 21.30 6.91 3.18
CA ASN A 561 19.84 6.90 3.25
C ASN A 561 19.23 6.51 1.91
N ILE A 562 18.12 5.78 1.94
CA ILE A 562 17.32 5.48 0.75
C ILE A 562 15.82 5.65 1.02
N GLY A 563 15.09 6.07 0.00
CA GLY A 563 13.62 6.10 0.01
C GLY A 563 13.01 4.80 -0.53
N GLY A 564 11.90 4.93 -1.24
CA GLY A 564 11.18 3.80 -1.83
C GLY A 564 10.23 3.13 -0.84
N ALA A 565 10.16 1.81 -0.87
CA ALA A 565 9.23 1.00 -0.09
C ALA A 565 9.91 -0.09 0.77
N PHE A 566 11.25 -0.22 0.72
CA PHE A 566 11.96 -1.22 1.53
C PHE A 566 11.73 -1.05 3.05
N GLY A 567 11.87 0.18 3.57
CA GLY A 567 11.65 0.47 5.00
C GLY A 567 10.26 0.09 5.48
N PRO A 568 9.18 0.57 4.81
CA PRO A 568 7.81 0.14 5.12
C PRO A 568 7.62 -1.37 5.05
N GLU A 569 8.15 -2.04 4.02
CA GLU A 569 8.03 -3.49 3.86
C GLU A 569 8.71 -4.26 5.02
N LEU A 570 9.86 -3.77 5.50
CA LEU A 570 10.54 -4.31 6.67
C LEU A 570 9.70 -4.14 7.96
N LYS A 571 9.06 -2.99 8.12
CA LYS A 571 8.12 -2.73 9.23
C LYS A 571 6.91 -3.65 9.16
N PHE A 572 6.36 -3.86 7.97
CA PHE A 572 5.25 -4.80 7.77
C PHE A 572 5.65 -6.25 8.00
N ALA A 573 6.93 -6.60 7.82
CA ALA A 573 7.46 -7.91 8.18
C ALA A 573 7.64 -8.08 9.71
N GLY A 574 7.56 -6.99 10.47
CA GLY A 574 7.60 -7.00 11.93
C GLY A 574 8.96 -6.67 12.54
N TYR A 575 9.80 -5.91 11.82
CA TYR A 575 11.11 -5.46 12.30
C TYR A 575 11.33 -3.96 12.08
N ASP A 576 11.99 -3.30 13.03
CA ASP A 576 12.41 -1.90 12.92
C ASP A 576 13.80 -1.76 12.28
N GLY A 577 14.59 -2.85 12.25
CA GLY A 577 15.91 -2.83 11.64
C GLY A 577 16.59 -4.20 11.53
N ILE A 578 17.78 -4.20 10.94
CA ILE A 578 18.66 -5.34 10.68
C ILE A 578 20.08 -4.96 11.08
N VAL A 579 20.74 -5.79 11.87
CA VAL A 579 22.15 -5.67 12.27
C VAL A 579 22.89 -6.83 11.63
N VAL A 580 23.93 -6.56 10.85
CA VAL A 580 24.73 -7.57 10.15
C VAL A 580 26.16 -7.57 10.67
N THR A 581 26.62 -8.74 11.11
CA THR A 581 27.98 -8.98 11.63
C THR A 581 28.63 -10.19 10.95
N GLY A 582 29.95 -10.33 11.09
CA GLY A 582 30.70 -11.45 10.51
C GLY A 582 30.81 -11.38 8.99
N LYS A 583 31.16 -12.51 8.38
CA LYS A 583 31.32 -12.71 6.94
C LYS A 583 30.94 -14.14 6.59
N SER A 584 30.18 -14.33 5.51
CA SER A 584 29.84 -15.65 4.99
C SER A 584 30.99 -16.21 4.14
N ASP A 585 31.23 -17.52 4.21
CA ASP A 585 32.25 -18.20 3.37
C ASP A 585 31.84 -18.27 1.89
N THR A 586 30.54 -18.22 1.61
CA THR A 586 29.96 -18.22 0.26
C THR A 586 29.06 -17.01 0.05
N PRO A 587 28.82 -16.57 -1.20
CA PRO A 587 27.83 -15.53 -1.48
C PRO A 587 26.44 -15.91 -0.99
N VAL A 588 25.79 -15.02 -0.25
CA VAL A 588 24.44 -15.24 0.29
C VAL A 588 23.53 -14.02 0.09
N TYR A 589 22.23 -14.23 0.19
CA TYR A 589 21.25 -13.16 0.39
C TYR A 589 20.36 -13.45 1.61
N LEU A 590 19.89 -12.40 2.27
CA LEU A 590 18.96 -12.52 3.41
C LEU A 590 17.52 -12.47 2.89
N ARG A 591 16.75 -13.54 3.11
CA ARG A 591 15.33 -13.65 2.78
C ARG A 591 14.49 -13.38 4.03
N ILE A 592 13.57 -12.42 3.97
CA ILE A 592 12.65 -12.05 5.06
C ILE A 592 11.20 -12.13 4.54
N GLU A 593 10.42 -13.07 5.04
CA GLU A 593 8.98 -13.19 4.78
C GLU A 593 8.21 -13.22 6.10
N ASN A 594 7.78 -12.05 6.56
CA ASN A 594 7.24 -11.85 7.90
C ASN A 594 8.20 -12.45 8.98
N ASN A 595 7.76 -13.50 9.69
CA ASN A 595 8.54 -14.17 10.72
C ASN A 595 9.50 -15.25 10.19
N LYS A 596 9.45 -15.59 8.90
CA LYS A 596 10.36 -16.56 8.28
C LYS A 596 11.58 -15.80 7.75
N VAL A 597 12.74 -16.05 8.36
CA VAL A 597 13.99 -15.39 7.97
C VAL A 597 15.08 -16.42 7.78
N SER A 598 15.74 -16.39 6.62
CA SER A 598 16.81 -17.32 6.25
C SER A 598 17.91 -16.64 5.45
N LEU A 599 19.11 -17.22 5.52
CA LEU A 599 20.22 -16.90 4.62
C LEU A 599 20.22 -17.94 3.49
N GLU A 600 20.14 -17.46 2.27
CA GLU A 600 20.00 -18.28 1.06
C GLU A 600 21.21 -18.09 0.14
N ASP A 601 21.46 -19.05 -0.75
CA ASP A 601 22.56 -18.98 -1.72
C ASP A 601 22.35 -17.85 -2.74
N ALA A 602 23.39 -17.06 -2.97
CA ALA A 602 23.39 -15.98 -3.97
C ALA A 602 24.38 -16.22 -5.11
N SER A 603 25.05 -17.37 -5.19
CA SER A 603 25.96 -17.69 -6.29
C SER A 603 25.38 -17.47 -7.71
N PRO A 604 24.09 -17.79 -8.01
CA PRO A 604 23.51 -17.60 -9.35
C PRO A 604 23.43 -16.13 -9.82
N ILE A 605 23.53 -15.18 -8.89
CA ILE A 605 23.37 -13.75 -9.16
C ILE A 605 24.65 -12.93 -8.95
N MET A 606 25.78 -13.59 -8.69
CA MET A 606 27.08 -12.92 -8.63
C MET A 606 27.48 -12.38 -10.00
N GLY A 607 28.14 -11.22 -10.02
CA GLY A 607 28.53 -10.50 -11.24
C GLY A 607 27.38 -9.79 -11.96
N LYS A 608 26.12 -9.97 -11.52
CA LYS A 608 24.96 -9.29 -12.10
C LYS A 608 24.81 -7.89 -11.54
N GLY A 609 24.34 -6.98 -12.38
CA GLY A 609 23.89 -5.64 -11.98
C GLY A 609 22.72 -5.68 -11.00
N ILE A 610 22.44 -4.54 -10.36
CA ILE A 610 21.33 -4.37 -9.43
C ILE A 610 20.00 -4.70 -10.12
N PHE A 611 19.76 -4.23 -11.35
CA PHE A 611 18.47 -4.41 -12.01
C PHE A 611 18.13 -5.89 -12.23
N GLU A 612 19.11 -6.67 -12.68
CA GLU A 612 18.94 -8.11 -12.89
C GLU A 612 18.83 -8.87 -11.56
N THR A 613 19.62 -8.46 -10.56
CA THR A 613 19.57 -9.02 -9.19
C THR A 613 18.18 -8.88 -8.58
N GLU A 614 17.58 -7.69 -8.65
CA GLU A 614 16.24 -7.44 -8.11
C GLU A 614 15.17 -8.26 -8.81
N LYS A 615 15.22 -8.33 -10.15
CA LYS A 615 14.30 -9.14 -10.95
C LYS A 615 14.37 -10.61 -10.52
N TRP A 616 15.59 -11.13 -10.33
CA TRP A 616 15.80 -12.49 -9.88
C TRP A 616 15.22 -12.73 -8.48
N LEU A 617 15.51 -11.85 -7.51
CA LEU A 617 15.04 -11.97 -6.13
C LEU A 617 13.51 -11.93 -6.02
N LYS A 618 12.85 -11.06 -6.80
CA LYS A 618 11.39 -11.00 -6.86
C LYS A 618 10.77 -12.31 -7.35
N ASN A 619 11.42 -13.01 -8.29
CA ASN A 619 10.96 -14.32 -8.75
C ASN A 619 11.16 -15.44 -7.70
N GLN A 620 12.13 -15.31 -6.79
CA GLN A 620 12.36 -16.30 -5.73
C GLN A 620 11.38 -16.18 -4.55
N ILE A 621 10.88 -14.96 -4.30
CA ILE A 621 10.03 -14.65 -3.15
C ILE A 621 8.60 -14.35 -3.62
N ASN A 622 8.41 -13.17 -4.20
CA ASN A 622 7.14 -12.63 -4.65
C ASN A 622 7.42 -11.34 -5.45
N PHE A 623 6.61 -11.05 -6.49
CA PHE A 623 6.76 -9.84 -7.30
C PHE A 623 6.65 -8.52 -6.49
N GLU A 624 5.94 -8.53 -5.36
CA GLU A 624 5.78 -7.41 -4.44
C GLU A 624 6.96 -7.22 -3.47
N ALA A 625 7.92 -8.16 -3.43
CA ALA A 625 9.07 -8.06 -2.54
C ALA A 625 9.91 -6.79 -2.82
N LYS A 626 10.50 -6.26 -1.75
CA LYS A 626 11.44 -5.13 -1.81
C LYS A 626 12.85 -5.61 -1.51
N THR A 627 13.83 -4.99 -2.14
CA THR A 627 15.21 -5.48 -2.17
C THR A 627 16.20 -4.38 -1.85
N LEU A 628 17.25 -4.72 -1.12
CA LEU A 628 18.50 -3.98 -1.08
C LEU A 628 19.56 -4.87 -1.70
N SER A 629 20.21 -4.44 -2.76
CA SER A 629 21.21 -5.26 -3.47
C SER A 629 22.41 -4.45 -3.94
N ILE A 630 23.54 -5.12 -4.11
CA ILE A 630 24.75 -4.52 -4.69
C ILE A 630 24.96 -5.00 -6.13
N GLY A 631 25.60 -4.17 -6.95
CA GLY A 631 26.12 -4.55 -8.26
C GLY A 631 27.60 -4.98 -8.18
N PRO A 632 28.26 -5.17 -9.33
CA PRO A 632 29.68 -5.54 -9.42
C PRO A 632 30.63 -4.61 -8.65
N ALA A 633 30.33 -3.31 -8.51
CA ALA A 633 31.19 -2.41 -7.74
C ALA A 633 31.25 -2.78 -6.25
N GLY A 634 30.12 -3.22 -5.67
CA GLY A 634 30.10 -3.72 -4.30
C GLY A 634 30.87 -5.03 -4.16
N GLU A 635 30.72 -5.95 -5.11
CA GLU A 635 31.44 -7.23 -5.14
C GLU A 635 32.95 -7.04 -5.24
N ASN A 636 33.40 -6.03 -6.01
CA ASN A 636 34.81 -5.67 -6.19
C ASN A 636 35.35 -4.68 -5.15
N LEU A 637 34.60 -4.47 -4.05
CA LEU A 637 35.00 -3.67 -2.89
C LEU A 637 35.44 -2.24 -3.28
N ILE A 638 34.72 -1.61 -4.21
CA ILE A 638 34.93 -0.20 -4.53
C ILE A 638 34.44 0.63 -3.35
N ASP A 639 35.28 1.47 -2.75
CA ASP A 639 34.98 2.13 -1.47
C ASP A 639 33.86 3.20 -1.57
N PHE A 640 33.42 3.53 -2.78
CA PHE A 640 32.24 4.36 -3.09
C PHE A 640 31.12 3.56 -3.80
N ALA A 641 31.04 2.25 -3.56
CA ALA A 641 29.93 1.42 -4.03
C ALA A 641 28.63 1.65 -3.25
N CYS A 642 27.51 1.59 -3.97
CA CYS A 642 26.15 1.81 -3.50
C CYS A 642 25.44 0.49 -3.13
N VAL A 643 24.36 0.64 -2.35
CA VAL A 643 23.31 -0.39 -2.23
C VAL A 643 22.05 0.15 -2.91
N GLY A 644 21.52 -0.57 -3.90
CA GLY A 644 20.36 -0.17 -4.68
C GLY A 644 19.06 -0.82 -4.21
N SER A 645 17.94 -0.15 -4.49
CA SER A 645 16.57 -0.64 -4.32
C SER A 645 15.67 -0.12 -5.43
N GLU A 646 14.70 -0.93 -5.83
CA GLU A 646 13.66 -0.56 -6.79
C GLU A 646 14.21 0.07 -8.08
N SER A 647 15.26 -0.56 -8.59
CA SER A 647 16.11 -0.16 -9.69
C SER A 647 16.93 1.09 -9.41
N TYR A 648 16.31 2.27 -9.30
CA TYR A 648 17.01 3.56 -9.38
C TYR A 648 17.25 4.26 -8.03
N ARG A 649 16.77 3.69 -6.91
CA ARG A 649 17.01 4.30 -5.59
C ARG A 649 18.33 3.77 -5.03
N GLN A 650 19.14 4.65 -4.46
CA GLN A 650 20.49 4.31 -3.99
C GLN A 650 20.74 4.76 -2.55
N MET A 651 21.34 3.89 -1.74
CA MET A 651 22.14 4.26 -0.58
C MET A 651 23.54 4.63 -1.07
N GLY A 652 23.68 5.86 -1.56
CA GLY A 652 24.80 6.23 -2.41
C GLY A 652 26.16 6.34 -1.72
N ARG A 653 26.22 7.12 -0.63
CA ARG A 653 27.51 7.64 -0.14
C ARG A 653 28.08 6.86 1.04
N GLY A 654 29.40 6.82 1.12
CA GLY A 654 30.13 6.23 2.26
C GLY A 654 30.48 4.75 2.12
N GLY A 655 30.16 4.10 0.99
CA GLY A 655 30.66 2.76 0.67
C GLY A 655 29.81 1.60 1.21
N GLY A 656 28.49 1.78 1.32
CA GLY A 656 27.58 0.72 1.77
C GLY A 656 27.65 -0.56 0.93
N GLY A 657 27.85 -0.42 -0.39
CA GLY A 657 27.97 -1.56 -1.29
C GLY A 657 29.22 -2.41 -1.05
N ALA A 658 30.35 -1.77 -0.71
CA ALA A 658 31.58 -2.48 -0.35
C ALA A 658 31.44 -3.25 0.96
N LEU A 659 30.64 -2.75 1.91
CA LEU A 659 30.35 -3.48 3.15
C LEU A 659 29.59 -4.78 2.87
N PHE A 660 28.55 -4.71 2.03
CA PHE A 660 27.82 -5.90 1.57
C PHE A 660 28.76 -6.91 0.91
N GLY A 661 29.58 -6.45 -0.05
CA GLY A 661 30.55 -7.30 -0.76
C GLY A 661 31.60 -7.91 0.18
N SER A 662 32.16 -7.14 1.10
CA SER A 662 33.20 -7.61 2.04
C SER A 662 32.73 -8.79 2.90
N LYS A 663 31.42 -8.85 3.15
CA LYS A 663 30.74 -9.86 3.95
C LYS A 663 30.16 -11.02 3.13
N ASN A 664 30.37 -11.01 1.81
CA ASN A 664 29.74 -11.94 0.86
C ASN A 664 28.20 -11.90 0.92
N LEU A 665 27.60 -10.75 1.22
CA LEU A 665 26.16 -10.54 1.19
C LEU A 665 25.77 -9.79 -0.09
N LYS A 666 25.12 -10.48 -1.03
CA LYS A 666 24.69 -9.90 -2.31
C LYS A 666 23.45 -9.02 -2.15
N ALA A 667 22.51 -9.44 -1.31
CA ALA A 667 21.24 -8.74 -1.16
C ALA A 667 20.50 -9.04 0.15
N ILE A 668 19.51 -8.20 0.45
CA ILE A 668 18.47 -8.42 1.44
C ILE A 668 17.13 -8.25 0.73
N ALA A 669 16.25 -9.24 0.82
CA ALA A 669 14.95 -9.22 0.17
C ALA A 669 13.85 -9.47 1.20
N VAL A 670 12.83 -8.60 1.20
CA VAL A 670 11.78 -8.57 2.21
C VAL A 670 10.38 -8.55 1.61
N ARG A 671 9.47 -9.33 2.23
CA ARG A 671 8.03 -9.27 2.06
C ARG A 671 7.36 -9.25 3.43
N GLY A 672 6.60 -8.20 3.69
CA GLY A 672 5.89 -7.95 4.94
C GLY A 672 4.40 -7.68 4.71
N THR A 673 3.54 -8.46 5.35
CA THR A 673 2.08 -8.40 5.17
C THR A 673 1.33 -7.83 6.38
N GLY A 674 2.07 -7.42 7.42
CA GLY A 674 1.52 -6.77 8.60
C GLY A 674 1.25 -5.28 8.40
N GLY A 675 1.06 -4.56 9.50
CA GLY A 675 0.84 -3.12 9.51
C GLY A 675 1.37 -2.49 10.80
N VAL A 676 1.76 -1.22 10.72
CA VAL A 676 2.28 -0.46 11.86
C VAL A 676 1.11 0.06 12.69
N GLN A 677 1.11 -0.28 13.99
CA GLN A 677 0.04 0.11 14.91
C GLN A 677 0.26 1.54 15.42
N VAL A 678 -0.82 2.32 15.55
CA VAL A 678 -0.80 3.68 16.12
C VAL A 678 -1.84 3.81 17.23
N ASN A 679 -1.59 4.70 18.19
CA ASN A 679 -2.50 4.95 19.29
C ASN A 679 -3.71 5.78 18.83
N GLY A 680 -4.75 5.10 18.33
CA GLY A 680 -5.99 5.71 17.87
C GLY A 680 -5.86 6.30 16.46
N ILE A 681 -6.26 5.54 15.45
CA ILE A 681 -6.09 5.93 14.04
C ILE A 681 -6.80 7.23 13.66
N GLY A 682 -7.97 7.54 14.23
CA GLY A 682 -8.71 8.77 13.91
C GLY A 682 -7.94 10.04 14.29
N ALA A 683 -7.50 10.13 15.54
CA ALA A 683 -6.73 11.28 16.03
C ALA A 683 -5.33 11.37 15.41
N PHE A 684 -4.71 10.22 15.11
CA PHE A 684 -3.44 10.20 14.39
C PHE A 684 -3.61 10.70 12.95
N TYR A 685 -4.63 10.24 12.23
CA TYR A 685 -4.94 10.68 10.87
C TYR A 685 -5.26 12.17 10.80
N GLU A 686 -6.06 12.69 11.74
CA GLU A 686 -6.36 14.13 11.83
C GLU A 686 -5.08 14.96 11.88
N LYS A 687 -4.17 14.62 12.78
CA LYS A 687 -2.89 15.33 12.94
C LYS A 687 -1.96 15.17 11.73
N VAL A 688 -1.94 13.98 11.12
CA VAL A 688 -1.23 13.75 9.85
C VAL A 688 -1.79 14.63 8.74
N SER A 689 -3.11 14.69 8.61
CA SER A 689 -3.78 15.50 7.58
C SER A 689 -3.52 16.99 7.78
N GLU A 690 -3.59 17.47 9.03
CA GLU A 690 -3.29 18.87 9.41
C GLU A 690 -1.91 19.29 8.93
N HIS A 691 -0.85 18.55 9.31
CA HIS A 691 0.51 18.89 8.90
C HIS A 691 0.79 18.63 7.42
N THR A 692 0.12 17.65 6.81
CA THR A 692 0.26 17.41 5.36
C THR A 692 -0.25 18.63 4.59
N GLN A 693 -1.42 19.17 4.94
CA GLN A 693 -2.00 20.32 4.24
C GLN A 693 -1.38 21.65 4.67
N GLY A 694 -1.10 21.83 5.96
CA GLY A 694 -0.64 23.10 6.53
C GLY A 694 0.88 23.32 6.48
N ASN A 695 1.69 22.27 6.35
CA ASN A 695 3.15 22.39 6.47
C ASN A 695 3.95 21.67 5.38
N LEU A 696 3.44 20.57 4.80
CA LEU A 696 4.15 19.86 3.72
C LEU A 696 3.76 20.40 2.34
N LEU A 697 2.47 20.44 2.02
CA LEU A 697 1.98 20.83 0.68
C LEU A 697 1.86 22.36 0.55
N THR A 698 2.96 23.04 0.87
CA THR A 698 3.13 24.50 0.76
C THR A 698 4.16 24.83 -0.32
N ASP A 699 4.14 26.06 -0.83
CA ASP A 699 5.05 26.52 -1.89
C ASP A 699 6.53 26.33 -1.51
N ASP A 700 6.85 26.42 -0.22
CA ASP A 700 8.21 26.19 0.33
C ASP A 700 8.77 24.79 0.03
N ASN A 701 7.90 23.80 -0.19
CA ASN A 701 8.30 22.42 -0.48
C ASN A 701 7.90 21.98 -1.90
N LEU A 702 6.79 22.49 -2.46
CA LEU A 702 6.20 22.04 -3.72
C LEU A 702 7.10 22.21 -4.95
N TRP A 703 8.15 23.02 -4.89
CA TRP A 703 9.18 23.08 -5.93
C TRP A 703 9.76 21.69 -6.26
N ALA A 704 9.91 20.81 -5.26
CA ALA A 704 10.41 19.45 -5.45
C ALA A 704 9.43 18.55 -6.22
N TYR A 705 8.12 18.83 -6.14
CA TYR A 705 7.11 18.18 -6.97
C TYR A 705 7.15 18.72 -8.40
N HIS A 706 7.12 20.05 -8.56
CA HIS A 706 7.02 20.69 -9.88
C HIS A 706 8.25 20.40 -10.75
N HIS A 707 9.44 20.68 -10.22
CA HIS A 707 10.68 20.66 -11.00
C HIS A 707 11.60 19.49 -10.62
N GLY A 708 11.45 18.94 -9.41
CA GLY A 708 12.44 17.99 -8.88
C GLY A 708 13.74 18.72 -8.52
N THR A 709 14.83 17.97 -8.32
CA THR A 709 16.11 18.58 -7.95
C THR A 709 16.80 19.30 -9.09
N SER A 710 16.46 19.01 -10.36
CA SER A 710 17.08 19.59 -11.56
C SER A 710 16.96 21.12 -11.64
N LEU A 711 15.98 21.73 -10.97
CA LEU A 711 15.91 23.20 -10.78
C LEU A 711 17.21 23.78 -10.22
N LEU A 712 17.89 23.03 -9.36
CA LEU A 712 19.14 23.47 -8.72
C LEU A 712 20.27 23.69 -9.72
N VAL A 713 20.19 23.16 -10.94
CA VAL A 713 21.16 23.45 -12.01
C VAL A 713 21.25 24.94 -12.28
N ASP A 714 20.11 25.61 -12.50
CA ASP A 714 20.10 27.04 -12.78
C ASP A 714 20.37 27.86 -11.52
N VAL A 715 19.75 27.50 -10.38
CA VAL A 715 19.95 28.21 -9.10
C VAL A 715 21.43 28.27 -8.72
N THR A 716 22.12 27.12 -8.70
CA THR A 716 23.54 27.08 -8.30
C THR A 716 24.44 27.76 -9.31
N ASN A 717 24.06 27.75 -10.59
CA ASN A 717 24.81 28.41 -11.64
C ASN A 717 24.68 29.94 -11.55
N GLU A 718 23.49 30.46 -11.27
CA GLU A 718 23.28 31.90 -11.01
C GLU A 718 24.01 32.37 -9.76
N MET A 719 24.01 31.54 -8.70
CA MET A 719 24.79 31.80 -7.48
C MET A 719 26.30 31.70 -7.67
N GLY A 720 26.80 31.21 -8.82
CA GLY A 720 28.22 31.08 -9.09
C GLY A 720 28.92 29.93 -8.37
N ILE A 721 28.16 28.94 -7.91
CA ILE A 721 28.67 27.82 -7.11
C ILE A 721 28.36 26.45 -7.74
N HIS A 722 28.10 26.41 -9.05
CA HIS A 722 27.81 25.20 -9.82
C HIS A 722 29.11 24.56 -10.33
N PRO A 723 29.60 23.46 -9.72
CA PRO A 723 30.86 22.85 -10.09
C PRO A 723 30.94 22.55 -11.57
N THR A 724 31.93 23.15 -12.23
CA THR A 724 32.18 22.99 -13.65
C THR A 724 33.67 22.73 -13.82
N ARG A 725 34.02 21.75 -14.66
CA ARG A 725 35.41 21.38 -14.98
C ARG A 725 36.27 21.10 -13.73
N ASN A 726 35.97 20.01 -13.01
CA ASN A 726 36.60 19.59 -11.77
C ASN A 726 36.71 20.74 -10.73
N PHE A 727 35.57 21.38 -10.41
CA PHE A 727 35.51 22.52 -9.47
C PHE A 727 36.49 23.66 -9.82
N SER A 728 36.83 23.87 -11.10
CA SER A 728 37.69 25.00 -11.50
C SER A 728 36.85 26.23 -11.82
N LYS A 729 35.61 26.01 -12.27
CA LYS A 729 34.63 27.03 -12.63
C LYS A 729 33.37 26.87 -11.78
N GLY A 730 32.69 27.99 -11.50
CA GLY A 730 31.45 28.04 -10.72
C GLY A 730 30.19 28.22 -11.57
N VAL A 731 30.35 28.32 -12.89
CA VAL A 731 29.29 28.56 -13.88
C VAL A 731 29.56 27.72 -15.13
N SER A 732 28.52 27.02 -15.62
CA SER A 732 28.51 26.29 -16.89
C SER A 732 27.73 27.04 -17.97
N LYS A 733 28.33 27.13 -19.17
CA LYS A 733 27.66 27.66 -20.37
C LYS A 733 26.65 26.65 -20.94
N GLY A 734 26.91 25.35 -20.79
CA GLY A 734 26.08 24.25 -21.30
C GLY A 734 24.90 23.87 -20.39
N ARG A 735 24.69 24.57 -19.27
CA ARG A 735 23.67 24.20 -18.26
C ARG A 735 22.25 24.03 -18.81
N LYS A 736 21.88 24.77 -19.86
CA LYS A 736 20.55 24.72 -20.46
C LYS A 736 20.20 23.36 -21.06
N ASN A 737 21.22 22.55 -21.36
CA ASN A 737 21.02 21.20 -21.87
C ASN A 737 20.80 20.19 -20.74
N LEU A 738 20.95 20.59 -19.47
CA LEU A 738 20.90 19.72 -18.29
C LEU A 738 19.96 20.24 -17.19
N ASN A 739 19.31 21.39 -17.38
CA ASN A 739 18.47 22.03 -16.35
C ASN A 739 17.06 21.40 -16.28
N SER A 740 16.17 22.00 -15.49
CA SER A 740 14.79 21.49 -15.35
C SER A 740 14.05 21.43 -16.68
N ASP A 741 14.19 22.43 -17.55
CA ASP A 741 13.52 22.43 -18.86
C ASP A 741 13.96 21.24 -19.71
N ALA A 742 15.27 20.96 -19.75
CA ALA A 742 15.80 19.81 -20.47
C ALA A 742 15.30 18.46 -19.91
N ILE A 743 15.11 18.36 -18.60
CA ILE A 743 14.51 17.17 -17.95
C ILE A 743 13.02 17.05 -18.29
N ASP A 744 12.28 18.16 -18.25
CA ASP A 744 10.86 18.17 -18.54
C ASP A 744 10.55 17.78 -19.99
N ASP A 745 11.41 18.14 -20.95
CA ASP A 745 11.30 17.75 -22.36
C ASP A 745 11.37 16.22 -22.58
N VAL A 746 11.99 15.48 -21.65
CA VAL A 746 12.22 14.03 -21.78
C VAL A 746 11.52 13.21 -20.69
N LYS A 747 10.75 13.87 -19.82
CA LYS A 747 10.00 13.26 -18.74
C LYS A 747 8.75 12.56 -19.27
N ILE A 748 8.56 11.31 -18.85
CA ILE A 748 7.41 10.47 -19.19
C ILE A 748 6.52 10.14 -17.99
N GLY A 749 6.90 10.57 -16.78
CA GLY A 749 6.07 10.45 -15.58
C GLY A 749 6.80 10.85 -14.30
N ASP A 750 6.07 10.88 -13.20
CA ASP A 750 6.60 11.13 -11.86
C ASP A 750 6.43 9.88 -10.98
N ARG A 751 7.37 9.63 -10.07
CA ARG A 751 7.36 8.51 -9.14
C ARG A 751 7.55 8.98 -7.70
N SER A 752 6.74 8.44 -6.80
CA SER A 752 6.81 8.69 -5.36
C SER A 752 7.44 7.54 -4.60
N CYS A 753 8.09 7.86 -3.48
CA CYS A 753 8.38 6.88 -2.43
C CYS A 753 7.08 6.49 -1.71
N ALA A 754 7.09 5.40 -0.94
CA ALA A 754 5.93 5.00 -0.16
C ALA A 754 5.47 6.11 0.79
N SER A 755 4.14 6.30 0.88
CA SER A 755 3.47 7.34 1.66
C SER A 755 3.88 8.78 1.33
N CYS A 756 4.46 9.06 0.16
CA CYS A 756 4.94 10.40 -0.19
C CYS A 756 4.01 11.11 -1.19
N PRO A 757 3.32 12.21 -0.80
CA PRO A 757 2.49 12.97 -1.73
C PRO A 757 3.30 13.86 -2.69
N MET A 758 4.59 14.08 -2.41
CA MET A 758 5.47 15.00 -3.17
C MET A 758 5.94 14.49 -4.53
N GLY A 759 5.98 13.17 -4.78
CA GLY A 759 6.34 12.61 -6.09
C GLY A 759 7.59 13.15 -6.81
N CYS A 760 8.71 13.41 -6.10
CA CYS A 760 9.85 14.13 -6.68
C CYS A 760 10.62 13.41 -7.81
N GLY A 761 10.50 12.07 -7.92
CA GLY A 761 11.30 11.28 -8.84
C GLY A 761 10.83 11.45 -10.28
N LYS A 762 11.70 11.96 -11.16
CA LYS A 762 11.38 12.19 -12.58
C LYS A 762 11.69 10.96 -13.39
N PHE A 763 10.71 10.34 -14.02
CA PHE A 763 10.94 9.20 -14.90
C PHE A 763 11.18 9.71 -16.32
N THR A 764 12.37 9.45 -16.87
CA THR A 764 12.86 10.06 -18.12
C THR A 764 13.19 8.99 -19.16
N LEU A 765 13.03 9.33 -20.45
CA LEU A 765 13.34 8.46 -21.59
C LEU A 765 13.93 9.26 -22.75
N VAL A 766 15.16 8.93 -23.15
CA VAL A 766 15.83 9.52 -24.33
C VAL A 766 16.50 8.41 -25.13
N ASN A 767 16.14 8.27 -26.41
CA ASN A 767 16.77 7.33 -27.36
C ASN A 767 16.93 5.90 -26.80
N GLY A 768 15.91 5.41 -26.07
CA GLY A 768 15.91 4.08 -25.43
C GLY A 768 16.61 4.00 -24.06
N THR A 769 17.27 5.06 -23.61
CA THR A 769 17.83 5.16 -22.25
C THR A 769 16.74 5.63 -21.30
N GLN A 770 16.34 4.76 -20.38
CA GLN A 770 15.29 5.03 -19.39
C GLN A 770 15.86 5.00 -17.96
N LEU A 771 15.46 5.93 -17.11
CA LEU A 771 15.75 5.88 -15.67
C LEU A 771 14.79 6.76 -14.84
N GLU A 772 14.92 6.68 -13.52
CA GLU A 772 14.42 7.70 -12.59
C GLU A 772 15.56 8.68 -12.27
N GLY A 773 15.34 9.98 -12.45
CA GLY A 773 16.36 11.03 -12.47
C GLY A 773 16.71 11.45 -13.92
N PRO A 774 17.93 11.95 -14.17
CA PRO A 774 19.01 12.14 -13.19
C PRO A 774 18.68 13.22 -12.15
N GLU A 775 19.18 13.03 -10.93
CA GLU A 775 19.10 14.06 -9.87
C GLU A 775 20.16 15.16 -10.11
N TYR A 776 19.97 16.34 -9.49
CA TYR A 776 20.89 17.48 -9.59
C TYR A 776 22.37 17.12 -9.42
N GLU A 777 22.67 16.35 -8.38
CA GLU A 777 24.03 15.92 -8.06
C GLU A 777 24.68 15.16 -9.23
N THR A 778 23.90 14.30 -9.91
CA THR A 778 24.39 13.59 -11.12
C THR A 778 24.50 14.53 -12.31
N LEU A 779 23.51 15.39 -12.54
CA LEU A 779 23.53 16.38 -13.64
C LEU A 779 24.74 17.30 -13.57
N CYS A 780 25.14 17.67 -12.36
CA CYS A 780 26.31 18.49 -12.14
C CYS A 780 27.61 17.67 -12.17
N LEU A 781 27.78 16.69 -11.27
CA LEU A 781 29.07 16.02 -11.09
C LEU A 781 29.41 15.04 -12.22
N GLY A 782 28.41 14.39 -12.81
CA GLY A 782 28.55 13.55 -14.00
C GLY A 782 28.40 14.33 -15.32
N GLY A 783 27.90 15.57 -15.28
CA GLY A 783 27.72 16.44 -16.44
C GLY A 783 28.69 17.62 -16.46
N SER A 784 28.26 18.77 -15.94
CA SER A 784 29.02 20.03 -16.03
C SER A 784 30.42 19.98 -15.39
N ASN A 785 30.61 19.22 -14.32
CA ASN A 785 31.92 19.02 -13.69
C ASN A 785 32.90 18.25 -14.60
N CYS A 786 32.38 17.45 -15.54
CA CYS A 786 33.14 16.77 -16.59
C CYS A 786 33.09 17.51 -17.96
N GLU A 787 32.46 18.70 -18.00
CA GLU A 787 32.09 19.45 -19.22
C GLU A 787 31.34 18.59 -20.26
N VAL A 788 30.54 17.63 -19.79
CA VAL A 788 29.58 16.86 -20.60
C VAL A 788 28.21 17.50 -20.44
N ASP A 789 27.74 18.19 -21.47
CA ASP A 789 26.44 18.88 -21.51
C ASP A 789 25.40 18.17 -22.39
N ASP A 790 25.58 16.86 -22.57
CA ASP A 790 24.71 15.99 -23.35
C ASP A 790 23.82 15.18 -22.42
N LEU A 791 22.53 15.49 -22.42
CA LEU A 791 21.59 14.88 -21.48
C LEU A 791 21.51 13.35 -21.64
N GLU A 792 21.49 12.85 -22.88
CA GLU A 792 21.43 11.41 -23.14
C GLU A 792 22.66 10.70 -22.57
N ALA A 793 23.85 11.27 -22.77
CA ALA A 793 25.06 10.75 -22.19
C ALA A 793 24.93 10.72 -20.66
N VAL A 794 24.59 11.83 -20.01
CA VAL A 794 24.50 11.90 -18.54
C VAL A 794 23.45 10.92 -17.99
N MET A 795 22.35 10.71 -18.70
CA MET A 795 21.36 9.68 -18.40
C MET A 795 21.95 8.26 -18.49
N LYS A 796 22.74 7.96 -19.52
CA LYS A 796 23.45 6.67 -19.65
C LYS A 796 24.45 6.48 -18.52
N PHE A 797 25.19 7.52 -18.15
CA PHE A 797 26.11 7.49 -17.01
C PHE A 797 25.39 7.19 -15.70
N ASN A 798 24.27 7.87 -15.41
CA ASN A 798 23.47 7.61 -14.22
C ASN A 798 22.97 6.16 -14.20
N ARG A 799 22.41 5.69 -15.32
CA ARG A 799 21.89 4.32 -15.44
C ARG A 799 22.98 3.26 -15.23
N LEU A 800 24.17 3.46 -15.78
CA LEU A 800 25.31 2.57 -15.57
C LEU A 800 25.76 2.57 -14.10
N CYS A 801 25.85 3.75 -13.47
CA CYS A 801 26.19 3.85 -12.06
C CYS A 801 25.15 3.13 -11.18
N ASP A 802 23.86 3.29 -11.49
CA ASP A 802 22.79 2.62 -10.75
C ASP A 802 22.86 1.10 -10.84
N ASP A 803 23.12 0.56 -12.03
CA ASP A 803 23.14 -0.90 -12.23
C ASP A 803 24.44 -1.54 -11.72
N TYR A 804 25.60 -0.89 -11.94
CA TYR A 804 26.87 -1.34 -11.41
C TYR A 804 27.00 -1.12 -9.89
N GLY A 805 26.19 -0.22 -9.33
CA GLY A 805 26.19 0.13 -7.91
C GLY A 805 27.33 1.08 -7.53
N LEU A 806 27.49 2.19 -8.26
CA LEU A 806 28.49 3.24 -8.01
C LEU A 806 27.83 4.56 -7.61
N ASP A 807 28.45 5.30 -6.70
CA ASP A 807 28.01 6.65 -6.34
C ASP A 807 28.28 7.61 -7.51
N THR A 808 27.22 8.17 -8.11
CA THR A 808 27.34 9.09 -9.27
C THR A 808 28.18 10.31 -8.93
N MET A 809 28.11 10.80 -7.69
CA MET A 809 28.83 11.98 -7.23
C MET A 809 30.33 11.71 -7.19
N SER A 810 30.71 10.62 -6.53
CA SER A 810 32.11 10.22 -6.40
C SER A 810 32.69 9.83 -7.77
N THR A 811 31.93 9.08 -8.57
CA THR A 811 32.35 8.64 -9.91
C THR A 811 32.58 9.84 -10.84
N GLY A 812 31.66 10.80 -10.87
CA GLY A 812 31.79 12.02 -11.67
C GLY A 812 32.96 12.91 -11.22
N ASN A 813 33.16 13.07 -9.90
CA ASN A 813 34.34 13.76 -9.36
C ASN A 813 35.66 13.11 -9.80
N ILE A 814 35.76 11.79 -9.69
CA ILE A 814 36.97 11.03 -10.02
C ILE A 814 37.28 11.11 -11.51
N ILE A 815 36.26 11.01 -12.37
CA ILE A 815 36.41 11.17 -13.81
C ILE A 815 36.85 12.61 -14.15
N GLY A 816 36.23 13.62 -13.54
CA GLY A 816 36.64 15.02 -13.71
C GLY A 816 38.08 15.28 -13.27
N LEU A 817 38.52 14.67 -12.15
CA LEU A 817 39.91 14.72 -11.70
C LEU A 817 40.85 14.04 -12.71
N ALA A 818 40.46 12.90 -13.27
CA ALA A 818 41.25 12.22 -14.29
C ALA A 818 41.44 13.07 -15.55
N MET A 819 40.37 13.77 -15.99
CA MET A 819 40.44 14.75 -17.09
C MET A 819 41.41 15.91 -16.76
N ASP A 820 41.38 16.44 -15.53
CA ASP A 820 42.26 17.52 -15.08
C ASP A 820 43.74 17.08 -14.99
N ILE A 821 44.02 15.91 -14.41
CA ILE A 821 45.37 15.31 -14.36
C ILE A 821 45.91 15.13 -15.78
N THR A 822 45.04 14.70 -16.68
CA THR A 822 45.40 14.42 -18.06
C THR A 822 45.69 15.69 -18.86
N GLU A 823 44.84 16.71 -18.75
CA GLU A 823 45.05 17.98 -19.45
C GLU A 823 46.16 18.85 -18.86
N SER A 824 46.48 18.65 -17.57
CA SER A 824 47.64 19.29 -16.94
C SER A 824 48.98 18.60 -17.27
N GLY A 825 48.95 17.45 -17.97
CA GLY A 825 50.15 16.72 -18.39
C GLY A 825 50.83 15.94 -17.26
N LEU A 826 50.16 15.74 -16.11
CA LEU A 826 50.70 14.97 -14.99
C LEU A 826 50.70 13.46 -15.26
N TYR A 827 49.64 12.95 -15.90
CA TYR A 827 49.53 11.56 -16.36
C TYR A 827 48.38 11.44 -17.37
N ASP A 828 48.52 10.65 -18.44
CA ASP A 828 47.45 10.51 -19.45
C ASP A 828 46.54 9.32 -19.17
N TYR A 829 45.30 9.59 -18.74
CA TYR A 829 44.25 8.58 -18.57
C TYR A 829 43.47 8.26 -19.85
N GLY A 830 43.83 8.90 -20.98
CA GLY A 830 43.15 8.73 -22.26
C GLY A 830 41.75 9.33 -22.27
N ILE A 831 41.52 10.36 -21.46
CA ILE A 831 40.25 11.10 -21.36
C ILE A 831 40.52 12.60 -21.21
N ARG A 832 39.64 13.43 -21.76
CA ARG A 832 39.70 14.90 -21.73
C ARG A 832 38.31 15.44 -21.39
N PHE A 833 38.21 16.68 -20.92
CA PHE A 833 36.92 17.30 -20.61
C PHE A 833 36.01 17.31 -21.84
N GLY A 834 34.74 16.93 -21.67
CA GLY A 834 33.76 16.80 -22.74
C GLY A 834 33.81 15.52 -23.57
N ASP A 835 34.71 14.57 -23.28
CA ASP A 835 34.80 13.28 -23.98
C ASP A 835 33.68 12.31 -23.56
N LYS A 836 32.63 12.20 -24.40
CA LYS A 836 31.40 11.45 -24.12
C LYS A 836 31.55 9.93 -24.23
N GLU A 837 32.43 9.42 -25.08
CA GLU A 837 32.53 7.98 -25.29
C GLU A 837 33.39 7.35 -24.20
N GLN A 838 34.55 7.95 -23.92
CA GLN A 838 35.47 7.43 -22.93
C GLN A 838 34.89 7.51 -21.52
N TYR A 839 34.19 8.58 -21.16
CA TYR A 839 33.65 8.70 -19.80
C TYR A 839 32.58 7.65 -19.48
N LEU A 840 31.77 7.20 -20.45
CA LEU A 840 30.80 6.11 -20.23
C LEU A 840 31.51 4.78 -20.01
N SER A 841 32.55 4.48 -20.81
CA SER A 841 33.31 3.23 -20.67
C SER A 841 33.99 3.12 -19.30
N LEU A 842 34.44 4.26 -18.72
CA LEU A 842 35.10 4.28 -17.43
C LEU A 842 34.21 3.81 -16.27
N VAL A 843 32.89 3.95 -16.36
CA VAL A 843 31.97 3.50 -15.29
C VAL A 843 32.10 1.99 -15.07
N GLU A 844 32.05 1.21 -16.15
CA GLU A 844 32.25 -0.23 -16.11
C GLU A 844 33.67 -0.59 -15.69
N GLU A 845 34.68 0.08 -16.24
CA GLU A 845 36.08 -0.20 -15.91
C GLU A 845 36.40 0.05 -14.43
N ILE A 846 35.79 1.08 -13.82
CA ILE A 846 35.88 1.34 -12.39
C ILE A 846 35.18 0.24 -11.61
N ALA A 847 33.91 -0.06 -11.94
CA ALA A 847 33.11 -1.04 -11.21
C ALA A 847 33.70 -2.45 -11.23
N THR A 848 34.31 -2.83 -12.35
CA THR A 848 34.87 -4.18 -12.59
C THR A 848 36.37 -4.26 -12.36
N ARG A 849 37.07 -3.11 -12.23
CA ARG A 849 38.54 -3.02 -12.20
C ARG A 849 39.19 -3.72 -13.40
N SER A 850 38.53 -3.73 -14.56
CA SER A 850 38.92 -4.52 -15.74
C SER A 850 40.17 -3.98 -16.45
N THR A 851 40.45 -2.68 -16.34
CA THR A 851 41.62 -2.03 -16.95
C THR A 851 42.54 -1.41 -15.90
N GLN A 852 43.76 -1.03 -16.30
CA GLN A 852 44.68 -0.32 -15.38
C GLN A 852 44.14 1.06 -14.99
N ARG A 853 43.54 1.82 -15.94
CA ARG A 853 42.90 3.09 -15.62
C ARG A 853 41.70 2.91 -14.69
N GLY A 854 40.85 1.91 -14.92
CA GLY A 854 39.74 1.58 -14.02
C GLY A 854 40.20 1.25 -12.60
N LYS A 855 41.28 0.45 -12.45
CA LYS A 855 41.90 0.15 -11.15
C LYS A 855 42.40 1.40 -10.42
N ASP A 856 42.99 2.33 -11.15
CA ASP A 856 43.53 3.57 -10.61
C ASP A 856 42.41 4.53 -10.17
N LEU A 857 41.39 4.71 -11.01
CA LEU A 857 40.23 5.55 -10.70
C LEU A 857 39.40 4.97 -9.53
N ALA A 858 39.35 3.64 -9.39
CA ALA A 858 38.73 2.96 -8.26
C ALA A 858 39.39 3.25 -6.89
N LEU A 859 40.54 3.96 -6.85
CA LEU A 859 41.17 4.40 -5.60
C LEU A 859 40.44 5.57 -4.91
N GLY A 860 39.58 6.29 -5.64
CA GLY A 860 38.98 7.53 -5.15
C GLY A 860 39.87 8.77 -5.34
N ALA A 861 39.28 9.96 -5.20
CA ALA A 861 39.92 11.21 -5.60
C ALA A 861 41.18 11.55 -4.80
N GLN A 862 41.18 11.36 -3.47
CA GLN A 862 42.35 11.68 -2.64
C GLN A 862 43.57 10.84 -3.04
N LYS A 863 43.42 9.51 -3.03
CA LYS A 863 44.51 8.58 -3.35
C LYS A 863 44.97 8.71 -4.80
N LEU A 864 44.04 8.97 -5.72
CA LEU A 864 44.37 9.25 -7.12
C LEU A 864 45.20 10.54 -7.26
N GLY A 865 44.82 11.59 -6.52
CA GLY A 865 45.58 12.83 -6.43
C GLY A 865 46.98 12.61 -5.88
N GLU A 866 47.12 11.93 -4.75
CA GLU A 866 48.41 11.59 -4.13
C GLU A 866 49.31 10.78 -5.07
N LYS A 867 48.75 9.81 -5.81
CA LYS A 867 49.50 8.95 -6.74
C LYS A 867 50.23 9.74 -7.83
N HIS A 868 49.67 10.87 -8.28
CA HIS A 868 50.20 11.66 -9.40
C HIS A 868 50.66 13.06 -9.01
N GLY A 869 50.78 13.37 -7.72
CA GLY A 869 51.17 14.71 -7.26
C GLY A 869 50.12 15.79 -7.60
N ALA A 870 48.84 15.39 -7.62
CA ALA A 870 47.68 16.20 -7.99
C ALA A 870 46.74 16.46 -6.79
N GLN A 871 47.27 16.50 -5.56
CA GLN A 871 46.49 16.75 -4.33
C GLN A 871 45.75 18.10 -4.39
N ASP A 872 46.35 19.10 -5.03
CA ASP A 872 45.77 20.43 -5.26
C ASP A 872 44.67 20.47 -6.34
N LYS A 873 44.38 19.33 -6.97
CA LYS A 873 43.30 19.11 -7.95
C LYS A 873 42.15 18.27 -7.40
N ALA A 874 42.37 17.48 -6.35
CA ALA A 874 41.37 16.58 -5.79
C ALA A 874 40.40 17.31 -4.85
N ALA A 875 39.11 17.36 -5.22
CA ALA A 875 38.05 17.99 -4.42
C ALA A 875 37.40 16.96 -3.47
N HIS A 876 37.77 16.99 -2.19
CA HIS A 876 37.22 16.10 -1.16
C HIS A 876 37.29 16.70 0.26
N VAL A 877 36.62 16.05 1.22
CA VAL A 877 36.82 16.25 2.68
C VAL A 877 36.76 14.88 3.36
N LYS A 878 37.78 14.57 4.18
CA LYS A 878 37.94 13.25 4.84
C LYS A 878 37.83 12.08 3.85
N ASN A 879 38.58 12.15 2.75
CA ASN A 879 38.52 11.24 1.59
C ASN A 879 37.17 11.13 0.84
N LEU A 880 36.09 11.77 1.29
CA LEU A 880 34.81 11.74 0.57
C LEU A 880 34.77 12.87 -0.47
N GLU A 881 34.48 12.54 -1.73
CA GLU A 881 34.40 13.48 -2.85
C GLU A 881 33.36 14.58 -2.61
N MET A 882 33.57 15.75 -3.22
CA MET A 882 32.70 16.90 -2.99
C MET A 882 31.32 16.75 -3.63
N PRO A 883 30.25 17.20 -2.93
CA PRO A 883 28.93 17.37 -3.55
C PRO A 883 28.89 18.57 -4.51
N ALA A 884 27.81 18.67 -5.29
CA ALA A 884 27.61 19.62 -6.38
C ALA A 884 27.45 21.10 -5.97
N TYR A 885 27.90 21.51 -4.78
CA TYR A 885 27.85 22.92 -4.38
C TYR A 885 29.24 23.39 -3.96
N ASP A 886 29.75 24.38 -4.69
CA ASP A 886 31.06 24.94 -4.41
C ASP A 886 31.08 25.73 -3.09
N PRO A 887 31.88 25.32 -2.09
CA PRO A 887 31.88 25.98 -0.79
C PRO A 887 32.49 27.39 -0.83
N ARG A 888 33.19 27.80 -1.90
CA ARG A 888 33.79 29.14 -2.00
C ARG A 888 32.76 30.26 -2.05
N GLY A 889 31.52 29.96 -2.42
CA GLY A 889 30.41 30.93 -2.42
C GLY A 889 29.48 30.87 -1.20
N ASN A 890 29.71 30.01 -0.20
CA ASN A 890 28.86 29.93 1.00
C ASN A 890 29.62 29.37 2.21
N TYR A 891 29.78 30.18 3.26
CA TYR A 891 30.53 29.81 4.47
C TYR A 891 29.88 28.67 5.25
N GLY A 892 28.55 28.62 5.33
CA GLY A 892 27.85 27.54 6.02
C GLY A 892 28.05 26.19 5.33
N MET A 893 28.01 26.15 3.99
CA MET A 893 28.29 24.92 3.23
C MET A 893 29.73 24.44 3.47
N ALA A 894 30.70 25.37 3.44
CA ALA A 894 32.10 25.07 3.73
C ALA A 894 32.31 24.45 5.12
N LEU A 895 31.74 25.08 6.16
CA LEU A 895 31.82 24.56 7.53
C LEU A 895 31.08 23.22 7.67
N GLY A 896 29.91 23.09 7.04
CA GLY A 896 29.13 21.86 7.02
C GLY A 896 29.90 20.69 6.42
N TYR A 897 30.59 20.89 5.30
CA TYR A 897 31.46 19.86 4.72
C TYR A 897 32.64 19.52 5.60
N ALA A 898 33.35 20.54 6.10
CA ALA A 898 34.51 20.37 6.97
C ALA A 898 34.15 19.54 8.22
N THR A 899 33.00 19.79 8.83
CA THR A 899 32.62 19.24 10.15
C THR A 899 31.62 18.07 10.09
N SER A 900 31.16 17.70 8.89
CA SER A 900 30.34 16.51 8.66
C SER A 900 31.02 15.26 9.22
N GLU A 901 30.23 14.40 9.85
CA GLU A 901 30.70 13.16 10.47
C GLU A 901 31.18 12.14 9.44
N ARG A 902 30.65 12.21 8.20
CA ARG A 902 30.96 11.27 7.11
C ARG A 902 31.88 11.82 6.02
N GLY A 903 32.42 13.03 6.18
CA GLY A 903 33.13 13.76 5.11
C GLY A 903 32.22 14.65 4.26
N ALA A 904 32.72 15.17 3.14
CA ALA A 904 32.05 16.22 2.35
C ALA A 904 30.62 15.84 1.96
N CYS A 905 29.59 16.42 2.59
CA CYS A 905 28.20 16.13 2.25
C CYS A 905 27.23 17.27 2.58
N HIS A 906 26.39 17.63 1.60
CA HIS A 906 25.44 18.75 1.69
C HIS A 906 24.22 18.45 2.56
N LEU A 907 23.80 17.19 2.68
CA LEU A 907 22.61 16.84 3.46
C LEU A 907 22.79 17.09 4.96
N ARG A 908 24.04 17.06 5.48
CA ARG A 908 24.30 17.26 6.92
C ARG A 908 23.99 18.66 7.39
N SER A 909 24.20 19.64 6.53
CA SER A 909 23.84 21.02 6.78
C SER A 909 23.67 21.72 5.45
N PHE A 910 22.44 22.14 5.15
CA PHE A 910 22.10 22.72 3.86
C PHE A 910 21.79 24.22 4.02
N THR A 911 22.84 25.03 4.14
CA THR A 911 22.74 26.48 4.38
C THR A 911 22.72 27.29 3.07
N LEU A 912 22.31 26.67 1.96
CA LEU A 912 22.36 27.28 0.64
C LEU A 912 21.50 28.55 0.57
N PHE A 913 20.34 28.52 1.20
CA PHE A 913 19.32 29.58 1.14
C PHE A 913 19.33 30.53 2.35
N GLU A 914 20.36 30.47 3.20
CA GLU A 914 20.51 31.42 4.31
C GLU A 914 20.77 32.84 3.79
N GLU A 915 20.11 33.85 4.36
CA GLU A 915 20.16 35.25 3.88
C GLU A 915 21.57 35.89 3.93
N GLU A 916 22.41 35.42 4.87
CA GLU A 916 23.72 36.03 5.18
C GLU A 916 24.86 35.00 5.03
N PRO A 917 25.14 34.51 3.80
CA PRO A 917 25.98 33.32 3.55
C PRO A 917 27.47 33.52 3.86
N PHE A 918 27.89 34.73 4.25
CA PHE A 918 29.26 35.08 4.61
C PHE A 918 29.43 35.60 6.04
N LYS A 919 28.39 35.57 6.86
CA LYS A 919 28.51 35.95 8.28
C LYS A 919 28.91 34.73 9.13
N VAL A 920 30.12 34.79 9.70
CA VAL A 920 30.75 33.68 10.45
C VAL A 920 29.85 33.15 11.57
N ARG A 921 29.22 34.03 12.36
CA ARG A 921 28.48 33.64 13.57
C ARG A 921 27.15 32.97 13.24
N GLU A 922 26.45 33.55 12.30
CA GLU A 922 25.15 33.15 11.78
C GLU A 922 25.29 31.79 11.10
N MET A 923 26.30 31.63 10.23
CA MET A 923 26.55 30.35 9.55
C MET A 923 27.00 29.24 10.51
N ALA A 924 27.84 29.54 11.51
CA ALA A 924 28.23 28.53 12.51
C ALA A 924 27.03 28.03 13.33
N ARG A 925 26.11 28.93 13.69
CA ARG A 925 24.86 28.59 14.37
C ARG A 925 23.94 27.77 13.47
N ALA A 926 23.69 28.24 12.24
CA ALA A 926 22.84 27.55 11.28
C ALA A 926 23.32 26.13 11.01
N VAL A 927 24.64 25.92 10.87
CA VAL A 927 25.23 24.59 10.69
C VAL A 927 24.95 23.67 11.88
N MET A 928 25.12 24.16 13.11
CA MET A 928 24.82 23.36 14.31
C MET A 928 23.35 22.97 14.37
N GLU A 929 22.45 23.94 14.15
CA GLU A 929 21.00 23.75 14.23
C GLU A 929 20.51 22.79 13.14
N ASN A 930 20.96 22.95 11.90
CA ASN A 930 20.68 22.03 10.80
C ASN A 930 21.14 20.60 11.11
N GLN A 931 22.38 20.43 11.59
CA GLN A 931 22.94 19.12 11.93
C GLN A 931 22.11 18.43 13.03
N ASN A 932 21.70 19.16 14.07
CA ASN A 932 20.88 18.61 15.15
C ASN A 932 19.45 18.28 14.67
N ASN A 933 18.80 19.16 13.90
CA ASN A 933 17.44 18.92 13.37
C ASN A 933 17.42 17.73 12.40
N ASN A 934 18.40 17.66 11.49
CA ASN A 934 18.52 16.56 10.53
C ASN A 934 18.80 15.22 11.23
N ALA A 935 19.52 15.23 12.36
CA ALA A 935 19.68 14.03 13.18
C ALA A 935 18.34 13.47 13.68
N VAL A 936 17.42 14.33 14.11
CA VAL A 936 16.06 13.93 14.49
C VAL A 936 15.27 13.48 13.26
N LYS A 937 15.27 14.27 12.18
CA LYS A 937 14.51 14.04 10.95
C LYS A 937 14.80 12.68 10.32
N TRP A 938 16.07 12.29 10.20
CA TRP A 938 16.43 10.99 9.65
C TRP A 938 16.28 9.85 10.64
N SER A 939 16.35 10.12 11.95
CA SER A 939 15.96 9.14 12.97
C SER A 939 14.45 8.86 12.96
N MET A 940 13.64 9.86 12.56
CA MET A 940 12.22 9.72 12.29
C MET A 940 11.91 8.98 10.98
N GLY A 941 12.88 8.90 10.06
CA GLY A 941 12.69 8.32 8.72
C GLY A 941 12.03 9.28 7.72
N LEU A 942 12.10 10.60 7.96
CA LEU A 942 11.53 11.62 7.09
C LEU A 942 12.51 12.06 5.99
N CYS A 943 11.98 12.50 4.86
CA CYS A 943 12.74 12.98 3.70
C CYS A 943 13.21 14.43 3.87
N ASP A 944 14.38 14.77 3.32
CA ASP A 944 14.89 16.15 3.30
C ASP A 944 14.05 17.14 2.47
N PHE A 945 13.24 16.64 1.53
CA PHE A 945 12.33 17.49 0.75
C PHE A 945 11.08 17.94 1.50
N TRP A 946 10.89 17.48 2.74
CA TRP A 946 10.10 18.25 3.69
C TRP A 946 11.03 19.21 4.42
N GLY A 947 11.45 20.27 3.73
CA GLY A 947 12.47 21.21 4.21
C GLY A 947 12.02 21.97 5.45
N THR A 948 10.72 22.22 5.58
CA THR A 948 10.11 22.98 6.68
C THR A 948 9.78 22.13 7.92
N VAL A 949 10.11 20.83 7.95
CA VAL A 949 9.80 19.99 9.11
C VAL A 949 10.75 20.28 10.28
N ASP A 950 10.17 20.54 11.44
CA ASP A 950 10.90 20.83 12.67
C ASP A 950 10.57 19.82 13.79
N THR A 951 11.24 19.99 14.93
CA THR A 951 11.07 19.14 16.12
C THR A 951 9.69 19.23 16.73
N SER A 952 8.94 20.31 16.50
CA SER A 952 7.57 20.46 17.00
C SER A 952 6.61 19.55 16.23
N ILE A 953 6.67 19.57 14.90
CA ILE A 953 5.86 18.70 14.02
C ILE A 953 6.21 17.23 14.26
N MET A 954 7.51 16.92 14.36
CA MET A 954 7.97 15.55 14.65
C MET A 954 7.48 15.05 16.02
N ALA A 955 7.48 15.93 17.04
CA ALA A 955 6.98 15.60 18.38
C ALA A 955 5.46 15.37 18.39
N ASP A 956 4.70 16.10 17.56
CA ASP A 956 3.25 15.91 17.41
C ASP A 956 2.92 14.53 16.83
N PHE A 957 3.64 14.09 15.78
CA PHE A 957 3.48 12.74 15.23
C PHE A 957 3.80 11.64 16.25
N LEU A 958 4.91 11.77 16.98
CA LEU A 958 5.24 10.80 18.02
C LEU A 958 4.23 10.83 19.16
N THR A 959 3.77 12.02 19.58
CA THR A 959 2.80 12.16 20.66
C THR A 959 1.49 11.46 20.32
N LYS A 960 0.94 11.72 19.14
CA LYS A 960 -0.30 11.08 18.68
C LYS A 960 -0.11 9.60 18.39
N GLY A 961 0.99 9.23 17.73
CA GLY A 961 1.25 7.85 17.36
C GLY A 961 1.53 6.93 18.56
N LEU A 962 2.27 7.42 19.57
CA LEU A 962 2.59 6.66 20.79
C LEU A 962 1.51 6.73 21.87
N GLY A 963 0.68 7.77 21.86
CA GLY A 963 -0.32 8.02 22.91
C GLY A 963 0.26 8.61 24.20
N ARG A 964 1.47 9.17 24.17
CA ARG A 964 2.11 9.84 25.30
C ARG A 964 2.79 11.13 24.83
N LYS A 965 2.78 12.16 25.66
CA LYS A 965 3.38 13.46 25.32
C LYS A 965 4.89 13.33 25.10
N ILE A 966 5.36 13.79 23.95
CA ILE A 966 6.77 14.01 23.60
C ILE A 966 6.92 15.50 23.31
N SER A 967 7.96 16.16 23.85
CA SER A 967 8.19 17.58 23.59
C SER A 967 9.24 17.79 22.49
N ALA A 968 9.14 18.91 21.77
CA ALA A 968 10.16 19.33 20.80
C ALA A 968 11.56 19.38 21.42
N ARG A 969 11.67 19.87 22.66
CA ARG A 969 12.91 19.93 23.44
C ARG A 969 13.54 18.55 23.69
N ASP A 970 12.72 17.52 23.91
CA ASP A 970 13.22 16.15 24.06
C ASP A 970 13.86 15.65 22.76
N LEU A 971 13.27 16.01 21.61
CA LEU A 971 13.81 15.67 20.30
C LEU A 971 15.08 16.47 19.98
N GLU A 972 15.12 17.76 20.29
CA GLU A 972 16.33 18.60 20.16
C GLU A 972 17.50 18.01 20.94
N LYS A 973 17.28 17.64 22.22
CA LYS A 973 18.30 16.96 23.04
C LYS A 973 18.73 15.64 22.42
N SER A 974 17.82 14.90 21.79
CA SER A 974 18.12 13.65 21.10
C SER A 974 18.97 13.87 19.85
N GLY A 975 18.67 14.90 19.04
CA GLY A 975 19.48 15.29 17.89
C GLY A 975 20.91 15.68 18.29
N GLU A 976 21.06 16.50 19.33
CA GLU A 976 22.36 16.88 19.88
C GLU A 976 23.14 15.67 20.41
N ARG A 977 22.46 14.75 21.12
CA ARG A 977 23.04 13.48 21.60
C ARG A 977 23.57 12.64 20.45
N ILE A 978 22.77 12.45 19.39
CA ILE A 978 23.17 11.65 18.23
C ILE A 978 24.43 12.24 17.58
N TRP A 979 24.48 13.56 17.38
CA TRP A 979 25.62 14.23 16.76
C TRP A 979 26.90 14.17 17.61
N ASN A 980 26.77 14.28 18.94
CA ASN A 980 27.91 14.09 19.83
C ASN A 980 28.41 12.64 19.84
N LEU A 981 27.50 11.67 19.75
CA LEU A 981 27.87 10.25 19.69
C LEU A 981 28.64 9.90 18.41
N THR A 982 28.26 10.47 17.26
CA THR A 982 29.04 10.33 16.02
C THR A 982 30.41 11.00 16.12
N ARG A 983 30.51 12.17 16.77
CA ARG A 983 31.81 12.81 17.04
C ARG A 983 32.70 11.94 17.93
N LEU A 984 32.16 11.35 19.00
CA LEU A 984 32.91 10.43 19.86
C LEU A 984 33.38 9.19 19.11
N PHE A 985 32.55 8.62 18.23
CA PHE A 985 32.97 7.52 17.37
C PHE A 985 34.17 7.92 16.50
N ASN A 986 34.07 9.07 15.84
CA ASN A 986 35.12 9.57 14.95
C ASN A 986 36.42 9.89 15.67
N LEU A 987 36.36 10.50 16.86
CA LEU A 987 37.54 10.72 17.71
C LEU A 987 38.21 9.39 18.07
N LYS A 988 37.43 8.36 18.46
CA LYS A 988 37.94 7.02 18.73
C LYS A 988 38.54 6.34 17.48
N ALA A 989 37.99 6.64 16.31
CA ALA A 989 38.49 6.17 15.02
C ALA A 989 39.72 6.95 14.51
N GLY A 990 40.15 8.01 15.22
CA GLY A 990 41.36 8.79 14.90
C GLY A 990 41.11 10.12 14.16
N PHE A 991 39.86 10.59 14.08
CA PHE A 991 39.51 11.86 13.44
C PHE A 991 39.35 12.97 14.48
N THR A 992 40.29 13.91 14.45
CA THR A 992 40.42 15.06 15.35
C THR A 992 40.01 16.37 14.66
N ALA A 993 40.19 17.51 15.32
CA ALA A 993 39.95 18.83 14.73
C ALA A 993 40.77 19.10 13.45
N ASP A 994 41.94 18.48 13.28
CA ASP A 994 42.79 18.69 12.09
C ASP A 994 42.13 18.19 10.80
N GLN A 995 41.29 17.16 10.90
CA GLN A 995 40.56 16.61 9.75
C GLN A 995 39.27 17.39 9.44
N ASP A 996 38.88 18.36 10.28
CA ASP A 996 37.77 19.27 10.00
C ASP A 996 38.25 20.44 9.13
N THR A 997 38.62 20.16 7.88
CA THR A 997 39.12 21.15 6.91
C THR A 997 38.62 20.85 5.49
N LEU A 998 38.86 21.76 4.55
CA LEU A 998 38.65 21.53 3.11
C LEU A 998 39.94 21.04 2.43
N SER A 999 39.81 20.38 1.28
CA SER A 999 40.95 19.96 0.44
C SER A 999 41.73 21.14 -0.14
N GLU A 1000 42.97 20.89 -0.54
CA GLU A 1000 43.84 21.89 -1.17
C GLU A 1000 43.22 22.52 -2.42
N LYS A 1001 42.47 21.75 -3.22
CA LYS A 1001 41.73 22.26 -4.38
C LYS A 1001 40.80 23.42 -4.00
N LEU A 1002 40.06 23.28 -2.90
CA LEU A 1002 39.05 24.26 -2.48
C LEU A 1002 39.67 25.42 -1.70
N MET A 1003 40.75 25.16 -0.95
CA MET A 1003 41.45 26.18 -0.16
C MET A 1003 42.36 27.06 -1.02
N ASN A 1004 43.12 26.45 -1.95
CA ASN A 1004 44.26 27.11 -2.58
C ASN A 1004 43.99 27.59 -4.02
N LYS A 1005 43.03 26.97 -4.73
CA LYS A 1005 42.69 27.33 -6.12
C LYS A 1005 41.51 28.29 -6.17
N ALA A 1006 41.65 29.33 -6.97
CA ALA A 1006 40.60 30.29 -7.22
C ALA A 1006 39.58 29.74 -8.24
N LEU A 1007 38.34 30.23 -8.17
CA LEU A 1007 37.37 30.02 -9.25
C LEU A 1007 37.79 30.82 -10.49
N GLU A 1008 37.69 30.20 -11.66
CA GLU A 1008 38.09 30.78 -12.95
C GLU A 1008 36.99 31.64 -13.60
N ASN A 1009 35.74 31.54 -13.13
CA ASN A 1009 34.62 32.31 -13.68
C ASN A 1009 33.48 32.51 -12.67
N GLY A 1010 32.50 33.31 -13.08
CA GLY A 1010 31.27 33.54 -12.35
C GLY A 1010 31.37 34.66 -11.30
N PRO A 1011 30.31 34.89 -10.51
CA PRO A 1011 30.26 35.93 -9.47
C PRO A 1011 31.43 35.90 -8.47
N TRP A 1012 32.05 34.73 -8.29
CA TRP A 1012 33.14 34.51 -7.34
C TRP A 1012 34.50 34.29 -8.01
N GLU A 1013 34.68 34.72 -9.27
CA GLU A 1013 35.96 34.63 -9.98
C GLU A 1013 37.11 35.23 -9.14
N GLY A 1014 38.25 34.54 -9.13
CA GLY A 1014 39.42 34.93 -8.33
C GLY A 1014 39.33 34.61 -6.84
N ARG A 1015 38.16 34.21 -6.33
CA ARG A 1015 37.96 33.91 -4.90
C ARG A 1015 38.59 32.58 -4.50
N LYS A 1016 39.30 32.59 -3.37
CA LYS A 1016 39.76 31.41 -2.63
C LYS A 1016 39.03 31.33 -1.28
N PHE A 1017 38.99 30.15 -0.67
CA PHE A 1017 38.50 30.05 0.70
C PHE A 1017 39.59 30.51 1.69
N ASP A 1018 39.24 31.29 2.71
CA ASP A 1018 40.20 31.81 3.69
C ASP A 1018 40.33 30.84 4.88
N GLN A 1019 41.54 30.31 5.09
CA GLN A 1019 41.88 29.41 6.21
C GLN A 1019 41.58 30.05 7.58
N LYS A 1020 41.79 31.36 7.72
CA LYS A 1020 41.54 32.09 8.96
C LYS A 1020 40.05 32.14 9.26
N VAL A 1021 39.23 32.38 8.23
CA VAL A 1021 37.76 32.38 8.36
C VAL A 1021 37.27 30.98 8.74
N LEU A 1022 37.74 29.93 8.07
CA LEU A 1022 37.36 28.55 8.41
C LEU A 1022 37.73 28.21 9.87
N GLY A 1023 38.93 28.61 10.32
CA GLY A 1023 39.36 28.43 11.72
C GLY A 1023 38.47 29.16 12.73
N GLN A 1024 38.06 30.39 12.44
CA GLN A 1024 37.12 31.16 13.27
C GLN A 1024 35.75 30.46 13.35
N MET A 1025 35.22 30.02 12.21
CA MET A 1025 33.95 29.30 12.15
C MET A 1025 33.98 28.00 12.94
N LYS A 1026 35.04 27.20 12.81
CA LYS A 1026 35.24 25.97 13.58
C LYS A 1026 35.26 26.23 15.07
N THR A 1027 36.07 27.19 15.51
CA THR A 1027 36.20 27.56 16.92
C THR A 1027 34.85 27.93 17.51
N LEU A 1028 34.06 28.73 16.77
CA LEU A 1028 32.73 29.11 17.20
C LEU A 1028 31.76 27.92 17.22
N LEU A 1029 31.77 27.06 16.20
CA LEU A 1029 30.94 25.85 16.19
C LEU A 1029 31.27 24.94 17.38
N TYR A 1030 32.55 24.71 17.66
CA TYR A 1030 32.99 23.89 18.80
C TYR A 1030 32.51 24.49 20.11
N HIS A 1031 32.65 25.81 20.28
CA HIS A 1031 32.12 26.50 21.45
C HIS A 1031 30.59 26.33 21.58
N LEU A 1032 29.84 26.52 20.50
CA LEU A 1032 28.37 26.34 20.49
C LEU A 1032 27.96 24.90 20.82
N ARG A 1033 28.74 23.91 20.39
CA ARG A 1033 28.50 22.49 20.70
C ARG A 1033 28.97 22.05 22.09
N GLY A 1034 29.65 22.92 22.84
CA GLY A 1034 30.26 22.55 24.13
C GLY A 1034 31.46 21.62 23.97
N TRP A 1035 32.23 21.80 22.89
CA TRP A 1035 33.47 21.08 22.61
C TRP A 1035 34.69 21.95 22.96
N ASP A 1036 35.82 21.31 23.25
CA ASP A 1036 37.10 22.00 23.40
C ASP A 1036 37.72 22.38 22.05
N GLN A 1037 38.93 22.97 22.07
CA GLN A 1037 39.63 23.41 20.86
C GLN A 1037 40.07 22.26 19.95
N GLU A 1038 40.20 21.05 20.50
CA GLU A 1038 40.49 19.82 19.74
C GLU A 1038 39.21 19.17 19.18
N GLY A 1039 38.06 19.83 19.41
CA GLY A 1039 36.74 19.37 19.00
C GLY A 1039 36.27 18.15 19.79
N GLN A 1040 36.75 17.95 21.01
CA GLN A 1040 36.26 16.91 21.92
C GLN A 1040 35.10 17.45 22.77
N PRO A 1041 33.96 16.73 22.84
CA PRO A 1041 32.88 17.12 23.75
C PRO A 1041 33.36 17.19 25.21
N CYS A 1042 33.08 18.30 25.88
CA CYS A 1042 33.49 18.52 27.27
C CYS A 1042 32.74 17.55 28.22
N ARG A 1043 33.31 17.28 29.39
CA ARG A 1043 32.70 16.36 30.38
C ARG A 1043 31.29 16.80 30.80
N GLU A 1044 31.09 18.10 30.94
CA GLU A 1044 29.80 18.70 31.28
C GLU A 1044 28.76 18.42 30.18
N LYS A 1045 29.17 18.53 28.91
CA LYS A 1045 28.32 18.26 27.75
C LYS A 1045 27.98 16.77 27.62
N LEU A 1046 28.94 15.89 27.88
CA LEU A 1046 28.70 14.43 27.90
C LEU A 1046 27.72 14.03 29.00
N ALA A 1047 27.89 14.57 30.21
CA ALA A 1047 26.98 14.35 31.32
C ALA A 1047 25.57 14.91 31.02
N GLU A 1048 25.47 16.08 30.39
CA GLU A 1048 24.20 16.67 29.96
C GLU A 1048 23.45 15.75 29.00
N LEU A 1049 24.15 15.11 28.07
CA LEU A 1049 23.58 14.28 27.01
C LEU A 1049 23.50 12.79 27.36
N ASP A 1050 23.87 12.38 28.58
CA ASP A 1050 23.85 10.99 29.02
C ASP A 1050 24.77 10.07 28.17
N LEU A 1051 25.99 10.54 27.81
CA LEU A 1051 26.95 9.86 26.93
C LEU A 1051 28.27 9.41 27.59
#